data_AF-D7LAX8-F1
#
_entry.id   AF-D7LAX8-F1
#
_cell.length_a   1.000
_cell.length_b   1.000
_cell.length_c   1.000
_cell.angle_alpha   90.00
_cell.angle_beta   90.00
_cell.angle_gamma   90.00
#
_symmetry.space_group_name_H-M   'P 1'
#
loop_
_entity.id
_entity.type
_entity.pdbx_description
1 polymer ?
#
loop_
_entity_poly.entity_id
_entity_poly.type
_entity_poly.pdbx_seq_one_letter_code
_entity_poly.pdbx_strand_id
1 'polypeptide(L)'
;MNRSKENIAPTLKDDSPFGKLTEDLLIEIFIRWANLFRGECLWLAALNRAYPLASKTKSWIGPIRQGLSKRRYVALYISRNILAVDTDIDEMLGHIYLFLKDQLQLSTMPASGVLHGTLIDQLSVCGKSKEEADELATKIWLALEDTKHTFIGFLPYPYSRPIKIQWKVFEKLFVDFRDLLDHSEYCDLIGIAKKKFQTIPYVCFKAKVKLLLSTLFFFFLEMGLMKVMTILVLFVSVSSTLAQSNNGGHISILVSEMGLDFAKDYLIKKVITVTLPLQLPDIENKVKIPLIGKVRMGLSNIQIDAVHVQSSKIETRKDGIVLSVLGATANFSMDWSYTYRASFFEISDHGDASVEVKGMDVRITATLVNDNGSLKIVSRENDCTVENIDIHINGGASWLYQGVVDAFQKMIISTVEKTVSTKIVENMKKLDSFLQSLPKQRNIDDSAAVNLTFTGNPVLGNSSVEVDINGLFLPKGNDVKVSGSRSSSVFGGVKRMVTISVEEEVFNSATLVYFNAQVMHLVIGETKNGSILSTSDWKLILPELYKHYPDNKMVLNMSVTSPPAVKITENGIDATIQLEIAIDVQDSGEVLSVARISSVLNVACSEEITKNNLTGSLRLNDFNATMKMSKIGEFQSNYVQAATSRILEALFLPYVNTRLRRGFPLPIPGDFTINNIKIVYVRSGILVCTDIGTSTNH
;
A
#
# COMPACT_ATOMS: atom_id res chain seq x y z
N MET A 1 -58.12 -7.11 -30.03
CA MET A 1 -59.24 -7.76 -29.33
C MET A 1 -58.76 -8.06 -27.92
N ASN A 2 -59.42 -7.47 -26.91
CA ASN A 2 -59.02 -7.46 -25.50
C ASN A 2 -58.81 -8.87 -24.90
N ARG A 3 -57.77 -9.03 -24.07
CA ARG A 3 -57.89 -9.81 -22.83
C ARG A 3 -56.89 -9.37 -21.77
N SER A 4 -57.43 -8.58 -20.83
CA SER A 4 -57.20 -8.55 -19.38
C SER A 4 -55.96 -9.23 -18.80
N LYS A 5 -55.23 -8.39 -18.03
CA LYS A 5 -54.36 -8.76 -16.90
C LYS A 5 -54.97 -9.88 -16.04
N GLU A 6 -54.22 -10.96 -15.86
CA GLU A 6 -54.18 -11.70 -14.60
C GLU A 6 -52.74 -11.77 -14.12
N ASN A 7 -52.45 -10.96 -13.11
CA ASN A 7 -51.29 -11.11 -12.24
C ASN A 7 -51.46 -12.45 -11.51
N ILE A 8 -50.74 -13.48 -11.95
CA ILE A 8 -50.47 -14.65 -11.14
C ILE A 8 -49.00 -14.59 -10.80
N ALA A 9 -48.68 -13.99 -9.65
CA ALA A 9 -47.37 -14.15 -9.03
C ALA A 9 -47.23 -15.62 -8.62
N PRO A 10 -46.22 -16.36 -9.10
CA PRO A 10 -45.90 -17.63 -8.48
C PRO A 10 -45.17 -17.34 -7.16
N THR A 11 -45.90 -17.43 -6.05
CA THR A 11 -45.34 -17.60 -4.71
C THR A 11 -44.64 -18.96 -4.64
N LEU A 12 -43.40 -19.01 -5.10
CA LEU A 12 -42.52 -20.16 -4.92
C LEU A 12 -41.67 -19.91 -3.67
N LYS A 13 -41.97 -20.69 -2.62
CA LYS A 13 -41.22 -20.75 -1.36
C LYS A 13 -39.71 -20.81 -1.61
N ASP A 14 -39.03 -19.89 -0.94
CA ASP A 14 -37.58 -19.71 -0.96
C ASP A 14 -36.91 -20.76 -0.06
N ASP A 15 -36.87 -22.01 -0.53
CA ASP A 15 -36.19 -23.10 0.19
C ASP A 15 -35.06 -23.68 -0.66
N SER A 16 -34.05 -22.84 -0.91
CA SER A 16 -32.69 -23.32 -1.18
C SER A 16 -31.98 -23.50 0.16
N PRO A 17 -31.49 -24.72 0.51
CA PRO A 17 -30.82 -24.97 1.79
C PRO A 17 -29.52 -24.14 1.96
N PHE A 18 -28.99 -23.56 0.88
CA PHE A 18 -27.78 -22.73 0.90
C PHE A 18 -28.04 -21.23 1.02
N GLY A 19 -29.28 -20.78 0.81
CA GLY A 19 -29.63 -19.35 0.94
C GLY A 19 -29.64 -18.86 2.39
N LYS A 20 -29.76 -19.78 3.36
CA LYS A 20 -29.89 -19.49 4.80
C LYS A 20 -28.57 -19.60 5.58
N LEU A 21 -27.44 -19.87 4.92
CA LEU A 21 -26.13 -20.02 5.57
C LEU A 21 -25.37 -18.69 5.60
N THR A 22 -24.79 -18.35 6.76
CA THR A 22 -23.94 -17.17 6.97
C THR A 22 -22.59 -17.32 6.24
N GLU A 23 -21.98 -16.21 5.83
CA GLU A 23 -20.76 -16.18 5.01
C GLU A 23 -19.59 -16.94 5.66
N ASP A 24 -19.45 -16.85 6.98
CA ASP A 24 -18.39 -17.51 7.74
C ASP A 24 -18.52 -19.05 7.69
N LEU A 25 -19.74 -19.56 7.79
CA LEU A 25 -20.05 -21.00 7.77
C LEU A 25 -19.80 -21.60 6.39
N LEU A 26 -20.04 -20.82 5.33
CA LEU A 26 -19.72 -21.23 3.97
C LEU A 26 -18.21 -21.27 3.75
N ILE A 27 -17.47 -20.26 4.19
CA ILE A 27 -16.00 -20.24 4.09
C ILE A 27 -15.41 -21.47 4.80
N GLU A 28 -15.95 -21.83 5.96
CA GLU A 28 -15.50 -22.99 6.72
C GLU A 28 -15.84 -24.32 6.01
N ILE A 29 -17.03 -24.45 5.41
CA ILE A 29 -17.41 -25.61 4.57
C ILE A 29 -16.51 -25.70 3.33
N PHE A 30 -16.19 -24.58 2.69
CA PHE A 30 -15.31 -24.50 1.53
C PHE A 30 -13.87 -24.91 1.86
N ILE A 31 -13.35 -24.50 3.02
CA ILE A 31 -12.00 -24.82 3.46
C ILE A 31 -11.90 -26.31 3.88
N ARG A 32 -12.88 -26.84 4.62
CA ARG A 32 -12.83 -28.22 5.15
C ARG A 32 -13.06 -29.32 4.10
N TRP A 33 -13.80 -29.04 3.02
CA TRP A 33 -14.26 -30.07 2.06
C TRP A 33 -13.73 -29.83 0.63
N ALA A 34 -12.70 -29.00 0.48
CA ALA A 34 -12.14 -28.54 -0.80
C ALA A 34 -11.85 -29.66 -1.83
N ASN A 35 -11.57 -30.89 -1.38
CA ASN A 35 -11.31 -32.03 -2.26
C ASN A 35 -12.58 -32.73 -2.80
N LEU A 36 -13.72 -32.63 -2.10
CA LEU A 36 -15.00 -33.20 -2.55
C LEU A 36 -15.74 -32.30 -3.57
N PHE A 37 -15.32 -31.03 -3.69
CA PHE A 37 -16.01 -29.97 -4.43
C PHE A 37 -15.46 -29.69 -5.84
N ARG A 38 -14.77 -30.65 -6.47
CA ARG A 38 -14.36 -30.55 -7.90
C ARG A 38 -15.50 -30.83 -8.89
N GLY A 39 -16.76 -30.75 -8.49
CA GLY A 39 -17.90 -31.25 -9.25
C GLY A 39 -19.03 -30.24 -9.52
N GLU A 40 -19.92 -30.65 -10.41
CA GLU A 40 -21.10 -29.91 -10.88
C GLU A 40 -22.00 -29.32 -9.81
N CYS A 41 -22.14 -30.01 -8.69
CA CYS A 41 -23.00 -29.59 -7.60
C CYS A 41 -22.59 -28.22 -7.02
N LEU A 42 -21.29 -27.90 -7.04
CA LEU A 42 -20.78 -26.61 -6.57
C LEU A 42 -21.24 -25.48 -7.49
N TRP A 43 -21.07 -25.66 -8.79
CA TRP A 43 -21.44 -24.65 -9.78
C TRP A 43 -22.94 -24.52 -9.93
N LEU A 44 -23.69 -25.61 -9.72
CA LEU A 44 -25.14 -25.59 -9.63
C LEU A 44 -25.61 -24.80 -8.40
N ALA A 45 -24.98 -25.00 -7.24
CA ALA A 45 -25.28 -24.22 -6.03
C ALA A 45 -24.92 -22.73 -6.19
N ALA A 46 -23.76 -22.42 -6.79
CA ALA A 46 -23.35 -21.06 -7.10
C ALA A 46 -24.31 -20.38 -8.08
N LEU A 47 -24.76 -21.09 -9.11
CA LEU A 47 -25.74 -20.62 -10.08
C LEU A 47 -27.11 -20.36 -9.44
N ASN A 48 -27.60 -21.30 -8.62
CA ASN A 48 -28.87 -21.15 -7.89
C ASN A 48 -28.85 -19.96 -6.91
N ARG A 49 -27.69 -19.62 -6.35
CA ARG A 49 -27.55 -18.51 -5.40
C ARG A 49 -27.36 -17.16 -6.09
N ALA A 50 -26.43 -17.06 -7.04
CA ALA A 50 -26.10 -15.79 -7.68
C ALA A 50 -27.12 -15.39 -8.76
N TYR A 51 -27.75 -16.39 -9.40
CA TYR A 51 -28.69 -16.20 -10.50
C TYR A 51 -29.94 -17.08 -10.33
N PRO A 52 -30.72 -16.93 -9.24
CA PRO A 52 -31.82 -17.83 -8.90
C PRO A 52 -32.92 -17.90 -9.97
N LEU A 53 -33.16 -16.81 -10.69
CA LEU A 53 -34.12 -16.76 -11.81
C LEU A 53 -33.58 -17.50 -13.05
N ALA A 54 -32.35 -17.21 -13.47
CA ALA A 54 -31.73 -17.85 -14.64
C ALA A 54 -31.40 -19.34 -14.42
N SER A 55 -31.20 -19.76 -13.18
CA SER A 55 -30.98 -21.17 -12.83
C SER A 55 -32.20 -22.06 -13.10
N LYS A 56 -33.42 -21.49 -13.04
CA LYS A 56 -34.71 -22.19 -13.18
C LYS A 56 -35.30 -22.08 -14.59
N THR A 57 -34.75 -21.23 -15.46
CA THR A 57 -35.17 -21.09 -16.86
C THR A 57 -34.45 -22.10 -17.78
N LYS A 58 -35.12 -22.48 -18.88
CA LYS A 58 -34.54 -23.36 -19.90
C LYS A 58 -33.24 -22.74 -20.44
N SER A 59 -32.18 -23.54 -20.45
CA SER A 59 -30.88 -23.15 -20.99
C SER A 59 -30.98 -22.71 -22.43
N TRP A 60 -30.16 -21.75 -22.83
CA TRP A 60 -30.06 -21.30 -24.23
C TRP A 60 -29.73 -22.48 -25.17
N ILE A 61 -30.49 -22.64 -26.25
CA ILE A 61 -30.50 -23.82 -27.14
C ILE A 61 -29.58 -23.61 -28.37
N GLY A 62 -28.66 -22.64 -28.32
CA GLY A 62 -27.85 -22.26 -29.47
C GLY A 62 -26.76 -23.26 -29.88
N PRO A 63 -26.10 -23.06 -31.04
CA PRO A 63 -25.18 -24.01 -31.67
C PRO A 63 -23.79 -24.14 -31.01
N ILE A 64 -23.52 -23.37 -29.94
CA ILE A 64 -22.21 -23.32 -29.27
C ILE A 64 -22.12 -24.46 -28.24
N ARG A 65 -20.97 -25.15 -28.15
CA ARG A 65 -20.78 -26.35 -27.30
C ARG A 65 -21.28 -26.13 -25.87
N GLN A 66 -22.26 -26.95 -25.50
CA GLN A 66 -22.87 -26.95 -24.17
C GLN A 66 -21.86 -27.43 -23.12
N GLY A 67 -21.64 -26.60 -22.11
CA GLY A 67 -20.91 -26.96 -20.92
C GLY A 67 -21.83 -26.96 -19.71
N LEU A 68 -21.64 -27.96 -18.87
CA LEU A 68 -22.08 -28.12 -17.49
C LEU A 68 -22.09 -26.82 -16.65
N SER A 69 -22.81 -26.79 -15.51
CA SER A 69 -23.26 -25.63 -14.70
C SER A 69 -22.22 -24.52 -14.48
N LYS A 70 -20.93 -24.86 -14.48
CA LYS A 70 -19.80 -23.94 -14.45
C LYS A 70 -19.79 -22.97 -15.64
N ARG A 71 -19.91 -23.45 -16.88
CA ARG A 71 -19.84 -22.62 -18.09
C ARG A 71 -21.02 -21.65 -18.14
N ARG A 72 -22.20 -22.09 -17.72
CA ARG A 72 -23.40 -21.27 -17.58
C ARG A 72 -23.24 -20.15 -16.54
N TYR A 73 -22.68 -20.48 -15.37
CA TYR A 73 -22.37 -19.48 -14.34
C TYR A 73 -21.40 -18.42 -14.87
N VAL A 74 -20.33 -18.84 -15.54
CA VAL A 74 -19.32 -17.92 -16.10
C VAL A 74 -19.92 -17.05 -17.21
N ALA A 75 -20.78 -17.60 -18.09
CA ALA A 75 -21.45 -16.83 -19.13
C ALA A 75 -22.32 -15.71 -18.53
N LEU A 76 -23.14 -16.02 -17.52
CA LEU A 76 -23.98 -15.02 -16.83
C LEU A 76 -23.14 -13.98 -16.09
N TYR A 77 -22.04 -14.40 -15.46
CA TYR A 77 -21.11 -13.49 -14.79
C TYR A 77 -20.49 -12.50 -15.77
N ILE A 78 -20.04 -12.98 -16.93
CA ILE A 78 -19.45 -12.14 -17.97
C ILE A 78 -20.50 -11.17 -18.53
N SER A 79 -21.70 -11.64 -18.83
CA SER A 79 -22.75 -10.75 -19.37
C SER A 79 -23.08 -9.61 -18.41
N ARG A 80 -23.19 -9.92 -17.11
CA ARG A 80 -23.59 -8.93 -16.10
C ARG A 80 -22.46 -7.99 -15.69
N ASN A 81 -21.26 -8.53 -15.46
CA ASN A 81 -20.16 -7.76 -14.86
C ASN A 81 -19.19 -7.19 -15.89
N ILE A 82 -19.05 -7.83 -17.05
CA ILE A 82 -18.10 -7.40 -18.09
C ILE A 82 -18.84 -6.67 -19.20
N LEU A 83 -19.97 -7.22 -19.68
CA LEU A 83 -20.76 -6.59 -20.74
C LEU A 83 -21.80 -5.59 -20.20
N ALA A 84 -22.04 -5.58 -18.89
CA ALA A 84 -22.99 -4.70 -18.20
C ALA A 84 -24.41 -4.70 -18.80
N VAL A 85 -24.90 -5.89 -19.15
CA VAL A 85 -26.27 -6.11 -19.69
C VAL A 85 -27.10 -6.81 -18.60
N ASP A 86 -28.39 -6.42 -18.46
CA ASP A 86 -29.24 -6.75 -17.30
C ASP A 86 -30.62 -7.34 -17.70
N THR A 87 -30.70 -8.16 -18.76
CA THR A 87 -31.95 -8.74 -19.31
C THR A 87 -31.87 -10.26 -19.62
N ASP A 88 -32.95 -11.05 -19.58
CA ASP A 88 -32.90 -12.53 -19.75
C ASP A 88 -32.25 -13.09 -21.05
N ILE A 89 -31.90 -12.26 -22.05
CA ILE A 89 -31.12 -12.63 -23.25
C ILE A 89 -29.59 -12.70 -22.96
N ASP A 90 -29.18 -12.39 -21.72
CA ASP A 90 -27.80 -12.20 -21.26
C ASP A 90 -26.91 -13.45 -21.27
N GLU A 91 -27.47 -14.65 -21.07
CA GLU A 91 -26.65 -15.87 -21.06
C GLU A 91 -25.99 -16.12 -22.42
N MET A 92 -26.71 -15.81 -23.51
CA MET A 92 -26.23 -15.97 -24.88
C MET A 92 -25.00 -15.11 -25.15
N LEU A 93 -25.00 -13.84 -24.72
CA LEU A 93 -23.89 -12.91 -24.93
C LEU A 93 -22.62 -13.39 -24.23
N GLY A 94 -22.77 -13.92 -23.01
CA GLY A 94 -21.67 -14.56 -22.28
C GLY A 94 -21.11 -15.81 -22.96
N HIS A 95 -21.98 -16.67 -23.53
CA HIS A 95 -21.54 -17.85 -24.28
C HIS A 95 -20.85 -17.50 -25.59
N ILE A 96 -21.35 -16.47 -26.30
CA ILE A 96 -20.74 -15.92 -27.50
C ILE A 96 -19.33 -15.39 -27.17
N TYR A 97 -19.20 -14.63 -26.08
CA TYR A 97 -17.90 -14.15 -25.60
C TYR A 97 -16.94 -15.32 -25.32
N LEU A 98 -17.38 -16.32 -24.54
CA LEU A 98 -16.54 -17.48 -24.21
C LEU A 98 -16.14 -18.27 -25.45
N PHE A 99 -17.05 -18.44 -26.41
CA PHE A 99 -16.74 -19.10 -27.68
C PHE A 99 -15.66 -18.35 -28.46
N LEU A 100 -15.80 -17.03 -28.61
CA LEU A 100 -14.80 -16.20 -29.30
C LEU A 100 -13.45 -16.24 -28.58
N LYS A 101 -13.44 -16.21 -27.25
CA LYS A 101 -12.23 -16.35 -26.44
C LYS A 101 -11.54 -17.69 -26.66
N ASP A 102 -12.31 -18.78 -26.65
CA ASP A 102 -11.80 -20.14 -26.90
C ASP A 102 -11.20 -20.25 -28.33
N GLN A 103 -11.82 -19.60 -29.33
CA GLN A 103 -11.29 -19.58 -30.71
C GLN A 103 -10.01 -18.74 -30.85
N LEU A 104 -9.93 -17.59 -30.15
CA LEU A 104 -8.73 -16.74 -30.15
C LEU A 104 -7.51 -17.45 -29.56
N GLN A 105 -7.71 -18.33 -28.56
CA GLN A 105 -6.64 -19.13 -27.96
C GLN A 105 -6.09 -20.24 -28.86
N LEU A 106 -6.83 -20.66 -29.90
CA LEU A 106 -6.45 -21.75 -30.82
C LEU A 106 -5.67 -21.27 -32.07
N SER A 107 -5.32 -19.98 -32.16
CA SER A 107 -4.46 -19.36 -33.22
C SER A 107 -4.89 -19.56 -34.68
N THR A 108 -6.09 -20.06 -34.95
CA THR A 108 -6.65 -20.26 -36.31
C THR A 108 -7.88 -19.37 -36.50
N MET A 109 -7.68 -18.10 -36.86
CA MET A 109 -8.81 -17.20 -37.13
C MET A 109 -9.30 -17.30 -38.59
N PRO A 110 -10.61 -17.47 -38.83
CA PRO A 110 -11.26 -16.94 -40.02
C PRO A 110 -11.23 -15.40 -39.99
N ALA A 111 -11.32 -14.74 -41.15
CA ALA A 111 -11.31 -13.27 -41.23
C ALA A 111 -12.33 -12.63 -40.26
N SER A 112 -11.85 -11.78 -39.35
CA SER A 112 -12.60 -11.16 -38.24
C SER A 112 -13.92 -10.50 -38.65
N GLY A 113 -14.02 -9.99 -39.88
CA GLY A 113 -15.25 -9.41 -40.44
C GLY A 113 -16.38 -10.42 -40.67
N VAL A 114 -16.07 -11.67 -41.02
CA VAL A 114 -17.08 -12.73 -41.20
C VAL A 114 -17.72 -13.09 -39.86
N LEU A 115 -16.92 -13.15 -38.78
CA LEU A 115 -17.42 -13.40 -37.44
C LEU A 115 -18.26 -12.22 -36.91
N HIS A 116 -17.85 -10.97 -37.15
CA HIS A 116 -18.61 -9.80 -36.69
C HIS A 116 -19.98 -9.68 -37.38
N GLY A 117 -20.04 -9.88 -38.70
CA GLY A 117 -21.30 -9.93 -39.45
C GLY A 117 -22.21 -11.06 -38.97
N THR A 118 -21.65 -12.26 -38.81
CA THR A 118 -22.39 -13.43 -38.30
C THR A 118 -22.92 -13.19 -36.88
N LEU A 119 -22.16 -12.48 -36.03
CA LEU A 119 -22.58 -12.11 -34.68
C LEU A 119 -23.85 -11.25 -34.68
N ILE A 120 -23.86 -10.24 -35.55
CA ILE A 120 -24.97 -9.29 -35.68
C ILE A 120 -26.19 -9.98 -36.27
N ASP A 121 -25.99 -10.87 -37.25
CA ASP A 121 -27.08 -11.65 -37.84
C ASP A 121 -27.71 -12.59 -36.80
N GLN A 122 -26.90 -13.27 -35.97
CA GLN A 122 -27.40 -14.11 -34.89
C GLN A 122 -28.14 -13.30 -33.81
N LEU A 123 -27.62 -12.13 -33.44
CA LEU A 123 -28.28 -11.22 -32.49
C LEU A 123 -29.61 -10.69 -33.04
N SER A 124 -29.66 -10.41 -34.34
CA SER A 124 -30.87 -9.95 -35.04
C SER A 124 -31.92 -11.08 -35.13
N VAL A 125 -31.52 -12.32 -35.39
CA VAL A 125 -32.40 -13.50 -35.34
C VAL A 125 -32.98 -13.73 -33.93
N CYS A 126 -32.22 -13.37 -32.89
CA CYS A 126 -32.67 -13.39 -31.50
C CYS A 126 -33.55 -12.18 -31.09
N GLY A 127 -34.05 -11.41 -32.06
CA GLY A 127 -35.03 -10.35 -31.85
C GLY A 127 -34.45 -8.99 -31.46
N LYS A 128 -33.13 -8.78 -31.57
CA LYS A 128 -32.50 -7.46 -31.37
C LYS A 128 -32.62 -6.59 -32.61
N SER A 129 -32.77 -5.28 -32.41
CA SER A 129 -32.65 -4.34 -33.52
C SER A 129 -31.21 -4.35 -34.04
N LYS A 130 -31.01 -3.97 -35.31
CA LYS A 130 -29.67 -3.93 -35.90
C LYS A 130 -28.72 -3.03 -35.10
N GLU A 131 -29.22 -1.92 -34.58
CA GLU A 131 -28.44 -0.96 -33.78
C GLU A 131 -28.07 -1.53 -32.39
N GLU A 132 -28.98 -2.29 -31.75
CA GLU A 132 -28.69 -2.98 -30.49
C GLU A 132 -27.72 -4.15 -30.68
N ALA A 133 -27.92 -4.95 -31.72
CA ALA A 133 -27.02 -6.04 -32.08
C ALA A 133 -25.60 -5.52 -32.33
N ASP A 134 -25.48 -4.36 -32.97
CA ASP A 134 -24.23 -3.69 -33.28
C ASP A 134 -23.51 -3.17 -32.02
N GLU A 135 -24.25 -2.57 -31.09
CA GLU A 135 -23.68 -2.10 -29.83
C GLU A 135 -23.19 -3.27 -28.97
N LEU A 136 -23.99 -4.34 -28.87
CA LEU A 136 -23.65 -5.54 -28.11
C LEU A 136 -22.46 -6.29 -28.71
N ALA A 137 -22.42 -6.41 -30.04
CA ALA A 137 -21.28 -6.96 -30.76
C ALA A 137 -19.99 -6.20 -30.44
N THR A 138 -20.07 -4.87 -30.44
CA THR A 138 -18.93 -3.99 -30.13
C THR A 138 -18.45 -4.18 -28.68
N LYS A 139 -19.37 -4.27 -27.72
CA LYS A 139 -19.04 -4.53 -26.30
C LYS A 139 -18.34 -5.87 -26.11
N ILE A 140 -18.78 -6.92 -26.80
CA ILE A 140 -18.16 -8.25 -26.75
C ILE A 140 -16.71 -8.20 -27.26
N TRP A 141 -16.48 -7.55 -28.40
CA TRP A 141 -15.14 -7.43 -28.97
C TRP A 141 -14.19 -6.61 -28.08
N LEU A 142 -14.66 -5.49 -27.53
CA LEU A 142 -13.88 -4.68 -26.58
C LEU A 142 -13.54 -5.45 -25.30
N ALA A 143 -14.40 -6.37 -24.87
CA ALA A 143 -14.17 -7.16 -23.67
C ALA A 143 -13.19 -8.35 -23.89
N LEU A 144 -12.94 -8.75 -25.13
CA LEU A 144 -12.07 -9.90 -25.47
C LEU A 144 -10.58 -9.50 -25.55
N GLU A 145 -10.28 -8.23 -25.32
CA GLU A 145 -9.00 -7.61 -25.64
C GLU A 145 -7.96 -7.82 -24.54
N ASP A 146 -7.37 -9.02 -24.51
CA ASP A 146 -6.35 -9.40 -23.51
C ASP A 146 -5.03 -9.88 -24.13
N THR A 147 -4.84 -9.80 -25.45
CA THR A 147 -3.54 -10.16 -26.08
C THR A 147 -3.19 -9.30 -27.31
N LYS A 148 -1.88 -9.02 -27.46
CA LYS A 148 -1.25 -8.23 -28.54
C LYS A 148 -1.64 -8.69 -29.96
N HIS A 149 -2.10 -9.93 -30.14
CA HIS A 149 -2.51 -10.49 -31.44
C HIS A 149 -3.91 -10.06 -31.90
N THR A 150 -4.79 -9.62 -31.01
CA THR A 150 -6.13 -9.11 -31.36
C THR A 150 -6.05 -7.72 -32.04
N PHE A 151 -4.96 -6.99 -31.77
CA PHE A 151 -4.73 -5.61 -32.18
C PHE A 151 -4.55 -5.41 -33.69
N ILE A 152 -3.73 -6.24 -34.34
CA ILE A 152 -3.32 -6.04 -35.74
C ILE A 152 -4.42 -6.48 -36.74
N GLY A 153 -5.28 -7.43 -36.34
CA GLY A 153 -6.36 -7.94 -37.19
C GLY A 153 -7.59 -7.02 -37.32
N PHE A 154 -7.69 -5.97 -36.51
CA PHE A 154 -8.90 -5.12 -36.40
C PHE A 154 -8.82 -3.84 -37.25
N LEU A 155 -7.61 -3.33 -37.51
CA LEU A 155 -7.37 -2.05 -38.20
C LEU A 155 -7.63 -2.02 -39.72
N PRO A 156 -7.56 -3.11 -40.52
CA PRO A 156 -7.64 -2.95 -41.97
C PRO A 156 -9.04 -2.78 -42.57
N TYR A 157 -10.15 -2.96 -41.84
CA TYR A 157 -11.47 -3.04 -42.49
C TYR A 157 -12.44 -1.88 -42.20
N PRO A 158 -13.14 -1.38 -43.24
CA PRO A 158 -14.04 -0.24 -43.13
C PRO A 158 -15.44 -0.73 -42.74
N TYR A 159 -15.83 -0.55 -41.47
CA TYR A 159 -17.24 -0.64 -41.14
C TYR A 159 -17.95 0.63 -41.63
N SER A 160 -18.95 0.44 -42.50
CA SER A 160 -19.95 1.44 -42.87
C SER A 160 -20.83 1.78 -41.65
N ARG A 161 -20.34 2.63 -40.73
CA ARG A 161 -21.01 3.01 -39.46
C ARG A 161 -20.67 4.44 -38.97
N PRO A 162 -21.48 5.03 -38.04
CA PRO A 162 -21.36 6.43 -37.63
C PRO A 162 -20.02 6.79 -36.95
N ILE A 163 -19.43 7.92 -37.35
CA ILE A 163 -18.11 8.42 -36.90
C ILE A 163 -17.94 8.44 -35.36
N LYS A 164 -19.05 8.64 -34.64
CA LYS A 164 -19.11 8.79 -33.19
C LYS A 164 -18.79 7.50 -32.43
N ILE A 165 -19.12 6.35 -33.01
CA ILE A 165 -18.82 5.03 -32.41
C ILE A 165 -17.37 4.65 -32.72
N GLN A 166 -16.91 4.91 -33.94
CA GLN A 166 -15.51 4.71 -34.33
C GLN A 166 -14.56 5.53 -33.46
N TRP A 167 -14.95 6.76 -33.10
CA TRP A 167 -14.19 7.62 -32.20
C TRP A 167 -14.09 7.07 -30.78
N LYS A 168 -15.20 6.57 -30.20
CA LYS A 168 -15.20 5.99 -28.85
C LYS A 168 -14.35 4.73 -28.74
N VAL A 169 -14.35 3.89 -29.77
CA VAL A 169 -13.50 2.69 -29.84
C VAL A 169 -12.04 3.10 -29.93
N PHE A 170 -11.71 4.06 -30.81
CA PHE A 170 -10.37 4.60 -30.93
C PHE A 170 -9.85 5.22 -29.61
N GLU A 171 -10.67 6.04 -28.96
CA GLU A 171 -10.32 6.71 -27.70
C GLU A 171 -10.03 5.72 -26.58
N LYS A 172 -10.82 4.64 -26.46
CA LYS A 172 -10.61 3.61 -25.44
C LYS A 172 -9.38 2.75 -25.72
N LEU A 173 -9.18 2.33 -26.97
CA LEU A 173 -8.00 1.58 -27.42
C LEU A 173 -6.69 2.35 -27.20
N PHE A 174 -6.71 3.65 -27.44
CA PHE A 174 -5.53 4.51 -27.31
C PHE A 174 -5.17 4.81 -25.86
N VAL A 175 -6.15 4.82 -24.96
CA VAL A 175 -5.93 5.02 -23.53
C VAL A 175 -5.41 3.75 -22.86
N ASP A 176 -5.96 2.59 -23.23
CA ASP A 176 -5.69 1.33 -22.53
C ASP A 176 -4.42 0.60 -23.05
N PHE A 177 -3.98 0.83 -24.30
CA PHE A 177 -2.82 0.14 -24.92
C PHE A 177 -1.62 1.02 -25.24
N ARG A 178 -1.62 2.31 -24.83
CA ARG A 178 -0.52 3.25 -25.12
C ARG A 178 0.86 2.71 -24.71
N ASP A 179 0.92 2.06 -23.57
CA ASP A 179 2.18 1.63 -22.95
C ASP A 179 2.69 0.30 -23.54
N LEU A 180 1.93 -0.32 -24.45
CA LEU A 180 2.27 -1.58 -25.15
C LEU A 180 2.71 -1.37 -26.61
N LEU A 181 2.63 -0.13 -27.11
CA LEU A 181 3.02 0.27 -28.46
C LEU A 181 4.43 0.85 -28.44
N ASP A 182 5.27 0.46 -29.40
CA ASP A 182 6.54 1.17 -29.59
C ASP A 182 6.31 2.51 -30.31
N HIS A 183 7.36 3.34 -30.34
CA HIS A 183 7.26 4.71 -30.86
C HIS A 183 6.86 4.74 -32.35
N SER A 184 7.25 3.73 -33.14
CA SER A 184 6.92 3.66 -34.57
C SER A 184 5.44 3.30 -34.75
N GLU A 185 4.99 2.27 -34.06
CA GLU A 185 3.60 1.80 -34.09
C GLU A 185 2.64 2.90 -33.61
N TYR A 186 3.03 3.65 -32.56
CA TYR A 186 2.29 4.79 -32.03
C TYR A 186 2.13 5.93 -33.05
N CYS A 187 3.21 6.27 -33.76
CA CYS A 187 3.18 7.32 -34.78
C CYS A 187 2.33 6.93 -36.00
N ASP A 188 2.38 5.67 -36.44
CA ASP A 188 1.55 5.15 -37.52
C ASP A 188 0.06 5.17 -37.15
N LEU A 189 -0.28 4.80 -35.91
CA LEU A 189 -1.65 4.88 -35.38
C LEU A 189 -2.20 6.30 -35.35
N ILE A 190 -1.39 7.26 -34.90
CA ILE A 190 -1.77 8.69 -34.93
C ILE A 190 -1.94 9.15 -36.38
N GLY A 191 -1.11 8.69 -37.31
CA GLY A 191 -1.24 8.99 -38.74
C GLY A 191 -2.56 8.50 -39.33
N ILE A 192 -2.94 7.26 -39.02
CA ILE A 192 -4.22 6.65 -39.44
C ILE A 192 -5.41 7.40 -38.83
N ALA A 193 -5.34 7.77 -37.55
CA ALA A 193 -6.39 8.51 -36.86
C ALA A 193 -6.57 9.93 -37.43
N LYS A 194 -5.46 10.64 -37.68
CA LYS A 194 -5.46 11.97 -38.31
C LYS A 194 -6.04 11.94 -39.72
N LYS A 195 -5.87 10.84 -40.46
CA LYS A 195 -6.45 10.66 -41.79
C LYS A 195 -7.96 10.35 -41.74
N LYS A 196 -8.44 9.74 -40.65
CA LYS A 196 -9.82 9.20 -40.54
C LYS A 196 -10.81 10.11 -39.79
N PHE A 197 -10.36 10.97 -38.87
CA PHE A 197 -11.23 11.76 -37.98
C PHE A 197 -11.11 13.30 -38.13
N GLN A 198 -10.80 13.79 -39.33
CA GLN A 198 -10.41 15.20 -39.60
C GLN A 198 -11.40 16.32 -39.19
N THR A 199 -12.59 16.04 -38.66
CA THR A 199 -13.68 17.03 -38.50
C THR A 199 -14.31 17.09 -37.09
N ILE A 200 -13.55 17.36 -36.03
CA ILE A 200 -14.14 17.79 -34.73
C ILE A 200 -13.47 19.10 -34.25
N PRO A 201 -14.24 20.13 -33.83
CA PRO A 201 -13.69 21.44 -33.49
C PRO A 201 -12.84 21.45 -32.21
N TYR A 202 -11.70 22.14 -32.31
CA TYR A 202 -10.58 22.24 -31.37
C TYR A 202 -10.88 22.86 -29.98
N VAL A 203 -12.14 23.19 -29.65
CA VAL A 203 -12.47 24.08 -28.51
C VAL A 203 -12.94 23.34 -27.25
N CYS A 204 -13.43 22.11 -27.33
CA CYS A 204 -13.93 21.37 -26.14
C CYS A 204 -12.85 20.50 -25.45
N PHE A 205 -11.72 20.27 -26.11
CA PHE A 205 -10.68 19.30 -25.68
C PHE A 205 -9.83 19.80 -24.50
N LYS A 206 -9.64 21.12 -24.33
CA LYS A 206 -8.72 21.67 -23.31
C LYS A 206 -9.34 21.93 -21.94
N ALA A 207 -10.67 22.05 -21.82
CA ALA A 207 -11.30 22.52 -20.57
C ALA A 207 -11.79 21.40 -19.64
N LYS A 208 -12.43 20.36 -20.17
CA LYS A 208 -12.99 19.26 -19.34
C LYS A 208 -11.95 18.21 -18.96
N VAL A 209 -11.02 17.90 -19.87
CA VAL A 209 -9.91 16.95 -19.64
C VAL A 209 -8.89 17.56 -18.67
N LYS A 210 -8.59 18.86 -18.77
CA LYS A 210 -7.68 19.56 -17.84
C LYS A 210 -8.25 19.68 -16.42
N LEU A 211 -9.58 19.75 -16.25
CA LEU A 211 -10.21 19.80 -14.94
C LEU A 211 -10.29 18.41 -14.28
N LEU A 212 -10.60 17.34 -15.05
CA LEU A 212 -10.64 15.96 -14.55
C LEU A 212 -9.25 15.36 -14.35
N LEU A 213 -8.29 15.59 -15.27
CA LEU A 213 -6.90 15.19 -15.06
C LEU A 213 -6.25 16.03 -13.97
N SER A 214 -6.57 17.32 -13.80
CA SER A 214 -6.07 18.07 -12.64
C SER A 214 -6.56 17.44 -11.34
N THR A 215 -7.84 17.14 -11.19
CA THR A 215 -8.35 16.56 -9.93
C THR A 215 -7.87 15.13 -9.67
N LEU A 216 -7.78 14.26 -10.68
CA LEU A 216 -7.23 12.90 -10.53
C LEU A 216 -5.69 12.88 -10.41
N PHE A 217 -4.98 13.73 -11.16
CA PHE A 217 -3.53 13.91 -11.02
C PHE A 217 -3.20 14.50 -9.66
N PHE A 218 -3.94 15.49 -9.15
CA PHE A 218 -3.76 15.96 -7.77
C PHE A 218 -4.06 14.85 -6.75
N PHE A 219 -5.05 13.99 -6.97
CA PHE A 219 -5.36 12.86 -6.07
C PHE A 219 -4.23 11.80 -6.06
N PHE A 220 -3.68 11.46 -7.23
CA PHE A 220 -2.57 10.50 -7.35
C PHE A 220 -1.19 11.11 -7.03
N LEU A 221 -1.01 12.41 -7.22
CA LEU A 221 0.17 13.19 -6.84
C LEU A 221 0.19 13.42 -5.33
N GLU A 222 -0.96 13.62 -4.66
CA GLU A 222 -1.04 13.64 -3.20
C GLU A 222 -0.79 12.25 -2.60
N MET A 223 -1.35 11.17 -3.17
CA MET A 223 -1.00 9.81 -2.74
C MET A 223 0.48 9.49 -3.00
N GLY A 224 1.05 9.96 -4.12
CA GLY A 224 2.44 9.78 -4.49
C GLY A 224 3.41 10.63 -3.65
N LEU A 225 3.02 11.85 -3.26
CA LEU A 225 3.79 12.70 -2.35
C LEU A 225 3.70 12.18 -0.92
N MET A 226 2.51 11.83 -0.42
CA MET A 226 2.36 11.26 0.93
C MET A 226 3.27 10.05 1.11
N LYS A 227 3.31 9.13 0.13
CA LYS A 227 4.21 7.96 0.10
C LYS A 227 5.71 8.26 0.02
N VAL A 228 6.08 9.47 -0.39
CA VAL A 228 7.46 9.92 -0.59
C VAL A 228 7.97 10.67 0.62
N MET A 229 7.10 11.41 1.28
CA MET A 229 7.39 12.12 2.51
C MET A 229 7.60 11.11 3.65
N THR A 230 6.91 9.96 3.58
CA THR A 230 7.17 8.74 4.36
C THR A 230 8.64 8.32 4.38
N ILE A 231 9.37 8.54 3.28
CA ILE A 231 10.75 8.12 3.10
C ILE A 231 11.71 9.07 3.80
N LEU A 232 11.38 10.35 3.83
CA LEU A 232 12.22 11.33 4.48
C LEU A 232 12.16 11.26 6.01
N VAL A 233 11.14 10.61 6.57
CA VAL A 233 10.97 10.40 8.01
C VAL A 233 12.08 9.56 8.64
N LEU A 234 12.82 8.80 7.83
CA LEU A 234 14.02 8.12 8.30
C LEU A 234 15.29 8.99 8.13
N PHE A 235 15.30 10.13 7.42
CA PHE A 235 16.54 10.59 6.78
C PHE A 235 16.92 12.06 6.81
N VAL A 236 16.20 12.95 7.50
CA VAL A 236 16.64 14.36 7.66
C VAL A 236 16.45 14.76 9.14
N SER A 237 17.12 15.78 9.68
CA SER A 237 17.49 15.90 11.13
C SER A 237 17.62 17.33 11.70
N VAL A 238 17.75 17.54 13.04
CA VAL A 238 18.47 18.60 13.90
C VAL A 238 17.66 19.66 14.71
N SER A 239 17.86 19.91 16.02
CA SER A 239 18.80 20.86 16.67
C SER A 239 18.95 20.63 18.19
N SER A 240 20.14 20.96 18.71
CA SER A 240 20.61 20.81 20.08
C SER A 240 20.15 21.91 21.05
N THR A 241 19.42 21.53 22.09
CA THR A 241 19.53 22.15 23.42
C THR A 241 19.50 21.04 24.46
N LEU A 242 20.44 21.14 25.40
CA LEU A 242 20.53 20.28 26.58
C LEU A 242 19.30 20.58 27.46
N ALA A 243 18.24 19.80 27.30
CA ALA A 243 17.16 19.74 28.26
C ALA A 243 16.76 18.28 28.40
N GLN A 244 17.40 17.60 29.36
CA GLN A 244 16.90 16.36 29.92
C GLN A 244 15.48 16.63 30.44
N SER A 245 14.48 16.26 29.63
CA SER A 245 13.12 16.10 30.14
C SER A 245 13.01 14.65 30.64
N ASN A 246 12.60 14.50 31.90
CA ASN A 246 12.53 13.26 32.67
C ASN A 246 11.49 12.22 32.18
N ASN A 247 11.18 12.15 30.88
CA ASN A 247 10.38 11.08 30.27
C ASN A 247 11.09 10.61 28.98
N GLY A 248 12.01 9.65 29.12
CA GLY A 248 12.86 9.15 28.04
C GLY A 248 12.12 8.36 26.96
N GLY A 249 12.71 8.27 25.77
CA GLY A 249 12.26 7.34 24.74
C GLY A 249 12.78 5.93 25.03
N HIS A 250 11.93 4.92 24.78
CA HIS A 250 12.25 3.50 25.00
C HIS A 250 12.40 2.72 23.68
N ILE A 251 12.13 3.38 22.56
CA ILE A 251 12.50 2.90 21.23
C ILE A 251 13.35 3.98 20.57
N SER A 252 14.55 3.62 20.15
CA SER A 252 15.48 4.51 19.46
C SER A 252 15.72 4.01 18.05
N ILE A 253 15.67 4.90 17.07
CA ILE A 253 15.88 4.58 15.65
C ILE A 253 17.15 5.29 15.22
N LEU A 254 18.21 4.53 14.98
CA LEU A 254 19.45 5.02 14.40
C LEU A 254 19.45 4.78 12.91
N VAL A 255 19.79 5.83 12.18
CA VAL A 255 19.93 5.82 10.74
C VAL A 255 21.37 6.14 10.39
N SER A 256 22.03 5.17 9.77
CA SER A 256 23.47 5.25 9.46
C SER A 256 23.73 6.03 8.17
N GLU A 257 25.00 6.26 7.88
CA GLU A 257 25.47 6.83 6.61
C GLU A 257 24.90 6.11 5.39
N MET A 258 24.95 4.77 5.37
CA MET A 258 24.38 3.96 4.29
C MET A 258 22.89 4.21 4.06
N GLY A 259 22.17 4.45 5.16
CA GLY A 259 20.78 4.81 5.07
C GLY A 259 20.64 6.22 4.49
N LEU A 260 21.34 7.20 5.05
CA LEU A 260 21.27 8.59 4.59
C LEU A 260 21.56 8.68 3.09
N ASP A 261 22.55 7.93 2.59
CA ASP A 261 22.84 7.83 1.17
C ASP A 261 21.70 7.22 0.36
N PHE A 262 21.10 6.12 0.83
CA PHE A 262 19.92 5.53 0.20
C PHE A 262 18.77 6.54 0.10
N ALA A 263 18.57 7.33 1.15
CA ALA A 263 17.54 8.35 1.18
C ALA A 263 17.79 9.48 0.20
N LYS A 264 19.02 9.99 0.18
CA LYS A 264 19.47 11.01 -0.76
C LYS A 264 19.13 10.59 -2.19
N ASP A 265 19.52 9.37 -2.57
CA ASP A 265 19.30 8.86 -3.92
C ASP A 265 17.81 8.70 -4.23
N TYR A 266 17.05 8.16 -3.27
CA TYR A 266 15.61 8.03 -3.41
C TYR A 266 14.92 9.40 -3.57
N LEU A 267 15.28 10.37 -2.75
CA LEU A 267 14.69 11.71 -2.72
C LEU A 267 14.99 12.49 -4.00
N ILE A 268 16.25 12.48 -4.45
CA ILE A 268 16.66 13.13 -5.70
C ILE A 268 15.86 12.54 -6.86
N LYS A 269 15.85 11.20 -6.99
CA LYS A 269 15.11 10.53 -8.06
C LYS A 269 13.63 10.90 -8.04
N LYS A 270 13.02 10.95 -6.87
CA LYS A 270 11.61 11.25 -6.75
C LYS A 270 11.28 12.70 -7.03
N VAL A 271 12.05 13.65 -6.50
CA VAL A 271 11.87 15.08 -6.77
C VAL A 271 11.94 15.34 -8.27
N ILE A 272 12.91 14.75 -8.97
CA ILE A 272 13.01 14.83 -10.44
C ILE A 272 11.75 14.26 -11.10
N THR A 273 11.35 13.04 -10.73
CA THR A 273 10.19 12.36 -11.33
C THR A 273 8.86 13.11 -11.11
N VAL A 274 8.69 13.76 -9.98
CA VAL A 274 7.44 14.44 -9.58
C VAL A 274 7.39 15.90 -10.06
N THR A 275 8.55 16.52 -10.28
CA THR A 275 8.65 17.94 -10.64
C THR A 275 8.73 18.14 -12.15
N LEU A 276 9.17 17.13 -12.91
CA LEU A 276 9.28 17.24 -14.37
C LEU A 276 8.01 16.76 -15.09
N PRO A 277 7.61 17.43 -16.19
CA PRO A 277 8.24 18.64 -16.74
C PRO A 277 7.95 19.91 -15.90
N LEU A 278 8.95 20.76 -15.71
CA LEU A 278 8.84 21.98 -14.91
C LEU A 278 8.67 23.20 -15.80
N GLN A 279 7.57 23.93 -15.61
CA GLN A 279 7.28 25.18 -16.34
C GLN A 279 7.91 26.37 -15.64
N LEU A 280 8.71 27.15 -16.37
CA LEU A 280 9.30 28.41 -15.91
C LEU A 280 8.42 29.60 -16.37
N PRO A 281 8.44 30.73 -15.63
CA PRO A 281 7.69 31.91 -16.03
C PRO A 281 8.26 32.55 -17.31
N ASP A 282 7.38 33.17 -18.11
CA ASP A 282 7.78 33.94 -19.29
C ASP A 282 8.73 35.09 -18.92
N ILE A 283 9.71 35.37 -19.78
CA ILE A 283 10.75 36.38 -19.56
C ILE A 283 10.67 37.44 -20.66
N GLU A 284 10.47 38.70 -20.29
CA GLU A 284 10.50 39.83 -21.22
C GLU A 284 11.70 40.74 -20.96
N ASN A 285 12.36 41.19 -22.03
CA ASN A 285 13.44 42.18 -21.93
C ASN A 285 13.43 43.19 -23.08
N LYS A 286 14.00 44.37 -22.82
CA LYS A 286 14.13 45.45 -23.79
C LYS A 286 15.60 45.75 -24.01
N VAL A 287 16.10 45.36 -25.18
CA VAL A 287 17.51 45.51 -25.55
C VAL A 287 17.64 46.67 -26.53
N LYS A 288 18.67 47.49 -26.36
CA LYS A 288 19.03 48.52 -27.35
C LYS A 288 20.11 47.97 -28.25
N ILE A 289 19.76 47.71 -29.51
CA ILE A 289 20.69 47.16 -30.51
C ILE A 289 21.20 48.30 -31.40
N PRO A 290 22.52 48.42 -31.63
CA PRO A 290 23.08 49.39 -32.57
C PRO A 290 22.37 49.31 -33.93
N LEU A 291 22.13 50.45 -34.58
CA LEU A 291 21.45 50.59 -35.88
C LEU A 291 19.93 50.30 -35.91
N ILE A 292 19.38 49.49 -35.00
CA ILE A 292 17.96 49.05 -35.04
C ILE A 292 17.12 49.68 -33.90
N GLY A 293 17.75 50.18 -32.83
CA GLY A 293 17.07 50.88 -31.75
C GLY A 293 16.59 49.94 -30.64
N LYS A 294 15.47 50.28 -29.98
CA LYS A 294 14.93 49.47 -28.86
C LYS A 294 14.12 48.30 -29.40
N VAL A 295 14.56 47.08 -29.11
CA VAL A 295 13.90 45.82 -29.46
C VAL A 295 13.26 45.25 -28.19
N ARG A 296 11.98 44.89 -28.25
CA ARG A 296 11.33 44.08 -27.22
C ARG A 296 11.55 42.63 -27.57
N MET A 297 12.01 41.84 -26.62
CA MET A 297 12.24 40.42 -26.79
C MET A 297 11.51 39.67 -25.68
N GLY A 298 10.97 38.49 -26.00
CA GLY A 298 10.24 37.65 -25.06
C GLY A 298 10.63 36.18 -25.21
N LEU A 299 10.71 35.49 -24.08
CA LEU A 299 10.81 34.05 -23.99
C LEU A 299 9.53 33.53 -23.34
N SER A 300 8.91 32.52 -23.94
CA SER A 300 7.67 31.92 -23.45
C SER A 300 7.71 30.40 -23.55
N ASN A 301 6.73 29.75 -22.91
CA ASN A 301 6.58 28.29 -22.95
C ASN A 301 7.88 27.54 -22.54
N ILE A 302 8.57 28.10 -21.54
CA ILE A 302 9.86 27.61 -21.09
C ILE A 302 9.66 26.37 -20.22
N GLN A 303 10.13 25.21 -20.69
CA GLN A 303 9.83 23.92 -20.07
C GLN A 303 11.09 23.08 -19.86
N ILE A 304 11.40 22.76 -18.60
CA ILE A 304 12.44 21.78 -18.25
C ILE A 304 11.89 20.37 -18.42
N ASP A 305 12.52 19.64 -19.33
CA ASP A 305 12.10 18.30 -19.74
C ASP A 305 12.90 17.20 -19.05
N ALA A 306 14.19 17.45 -18.82
CA ALA A 306 15.10 16.49 -18.22
C ALA A 306 16.11 17.18 -17.30
N VAL A 307 16.42 16.51 -16.19
CA VAL A 307 17.50 16.89 -15.26
C VAL A 307 18.38 15.67 -15.03
N HIS A 308 19.68 15.84 -15.19
CA HIS A 308 20.69 14.82 -14.96
C HIS A 308 21.64 15.26 -13.84
N VAL A 309 21.69 14.44 -12.78
CA VAL A 309 22.52 14.69 -11.60
C VAL A 309 23.83 13.93 -11.74
N GLN A 310 24.96 14.65 -11.79
CA GLN A 310 26.29 14.04 -11.89
C GLN A 310 26.76 13.49 -10.54
N SER A 311 26.66 14.30 -9.48
CA SER A 311 27.07 13.89 -8.14
C SER A 311 26.15 14.48 -7.07
N SER A 312 26.00 13.75 -5.98
CA SER A 312 25.24 14.21 -4.83
C SER A 312 25.83 13.64 -3.55
N LYS A 313 25.76 14.42 -2.47
CA LYS A 313 26.28 14.08 -1.15
C LYS A 313 25.30 14.48 -0.06
N ILE A 314 25.21 13.66 0.98
CA ILE A 314 24.48 13.99 2.21
C ILE A 314 25.45 13.90 3.38
N GLU A 315 25.42 14.91 4.25
CA GLU A 315 26.27 14.99 5.44
C GLU A 315 25.46 15.47 6.65
N THR A 316 25.81 14.97 7.82
CA THR A 316 25.33 15.51 9.09
C THR A 316 26.38 16.49 9.63
N ARG A 317 25.94 17.70 9.99
CA ARG A 317 26.78 18.76 10.59
C ARG A 317 26.11 19.28 11.85
N LYS A 318 26.85 20.01 12.69
CA LYS A 318 26.30 20.58 13.94
C LYS A 318 25.01 21.38 13.73
N ASP A 319 24.89 22.04 12.58
CA ASP A 319 23.79 22.96 12.27
C ASP A 319 22.62 22.31 11.49
N GLY A 320 22.75 21.05 11.05
CA GLY A 320 21.74 20.44 10.19
C GLY A 320 22.21 19.20 9.43
N ILE A 321 21.28 18.63 8.65
CA ILE A 321 21.64 17.80 7.50
C ILE A 321 21.83 18.69 6.29
N VAL A 322 22.93 18.45 5.59
CA VAL A 322 23.28 19.15 4.36
C VAL A 322 23.18 18.16 3.20
N LEU A 323 22.25 18.41 2.30
CA LEU A 323 22.14 17.74 1.01
C LEU A 323 22.77 18.65 -0.05
N SER A 324 23.74 18.13 -0.78
CA SER A 324 24.39 18.83 -1.89
C SER A 324 24.24 18.03 -3.18
N VAL A 325 23.84 18.69 -4.26
CA VAL A 325 23.87 18.20 -5.63
C VAL A 325 24.88 19.07 -6.36
N LEU A 326 25.87 18.47 -7.01
CA LEU A 326 26.93 19.20 -7.69
C LEU A 326 27.01 18.80 -9.16
N GLY A 327 27.15 19.80 -10.03
CA GLY A 327 27.33 19.62 -11.47
C GLY A 327 26.10 19.09 -12.19
N ALA A 328 24.88 19.34 -11.68
CA ALA A 328 23.68 18.91 -12.40
C ALA A 328 23.55 19.63 -13.75
N THR A 329 22.99 18.92 -14.72
CA THR A 329 22.68 19.45 -16.06
C THR A 329 21.18 19.35 -16.30
N ALA A 330 20.64 20.29 -17.07
CA ALA A 330 19.21 20.29 -17.38
C ALA A 330 18.98 20.76 -18.81
N ASN A 331 18.05 20.10 -19.50
CA ASN A 331 17.65 20.48 -20.85
C ASN A 331 16.24 21.05 -20.81
N PHE A 332 16.06 22.21 -21.42
CA PHE A 332 14.74 22.81 -21.56
C PHE A 332 14.51 23.41 -22.93
N SER A 333 13.26 23.37 -23.34
CA SER A 333 12.75 23.98 -24.56
C SER A 333 12.08 25.32 -24.23
N MET A 334 12.13 26.27 -25.17
CA MET A 334 11.44 27.55 -25.05
C MET A 334 11.12 28.13 -26.43
N ASP A 335 10.12 29.00 -26.46
CA ASP A 335 9.80 29.82 -27.63
C ASP A 335 10.41 31.21 -27.44
N TRP A 336 10.99 31.77 -28.50
CA TRP A 336 11.50 33.14 -28.52
C TRP A 336 10.67 34.00 -29.45
N SER A 337 10.57 35.29 -29.13
CA SER A 337 9.96 36.30 -29.99
C SER A 337 10.68 37.63 -29.84
N TYR A 338 10.67 38.44 -30.90
CA TYR A 338 11.04 39.84 -30.80
C TYR A 338 10.11 40.73 -31.59
N THR A 339 10.04 41.99 -31.17
CA THR A 339 9.30 43.04 -31.86
C THR A 339 10.04 44.36 -31.76
N TYR A 340 10.24 45.03 -32.88
CA TYR A 340 10.79 46.38 -32.91
C TYR A 340 10.13 47.23 -34.00
N ARG A 341 10.23 48.55 -33.81
CA ARG A 341 9.64 49.52 -34.74
C ARG A 341 10.73 50.08 -35.65
N ALA A 342 10.65 49.76 -36.94
CA ALA A 342 11.49 50.35 -37.98
C ALA A 342 10.69 51.47 -38.65
N SER A 343 11.05 52.73 -38.37
CA SER A 343 10.35 53.90 -38.91
C SER A 343 8.83 53.86 -38.62
N PHE A 344 7.98 53.61 -39.63
CA PHE A 344 6.51 53.60 -39.52
C PHE A 344 5.87 52.19 -39.50
N PHE A 345 6.65 51.11 -39.61
CA PHE A 345 6.17 49.72 -39.56
C PHE A 345 6.80 48.94 -38.40
N GLU A 346 6.09 47.92 -37.93
CA GLU A 346 6.50 47.04 -36.84
C GLU A 346 7.00 45.72 -37.45
N ILE A 347 8.21 45.31 -37.06
CA ILE A 347 8.81 44.03 -37.47
C ILE A 347 8.81 43.13 -36.25
N SER A 348 8.22 41.96 -36.40
CA SER A 348 8.26 40.89 -35.41
C SER A 348 8.71 39.58 -36.03
N ASP A 349 9.36 38.76 -35.22
CA ASP A 349 9.73 37.39 -35.57
C ASP A 349 9.62 36.48 -34.34
N HIS A 350 9.55 35.18 -34.57
CA HIS A 350 9.44 34.16 -33.52
C HIS A 350 10.07 32.84 -33.97
N GLY A 351 10.42 32.00 -33.01
CA GLY A 351 10.91 30.66 -33.26
C GLY A 351 11.10 29.87 -31.97
N ASP A 352 11.74 28.72 -32.06
CA ASP A 352 12.06 27.86 -30.93
C ASP A 352 13.55 27.92 -30.57
N ALA A 353 13.85 27.63 -29.31
CA ALA A 353 15.19 27.50 -28.79
C ALA A 353 15.27 26.35 -27.78
N SER A 354 16.43 25.71 -27.73
CA SER A 354 16.79 24.73 -26.72
C SER A 354 17.93 25.27 -25.87
N VAL A 355 17.84 25.09 -24.56
CA VAL A 355 18.87 25.51 -23.62
C VAL A 355 19.38 24.31 -22.85
N GLU A 356 20.70 24.24 -22.71
CA GLU A 356 21.40 23.30 -21.84
C GLU A 356 21.98 24.06 -20.63
N VAL A 357 21.56 23.69 -19.43
CA VAL A 357 22.14 24.17 -18.17
C VAL A 357 23.35 23.33 -17.81
N LYS A 358 24.46 23.98 -17.48
CA LYS A 358 25.71 23.34 -17.07
C LYS A 358 26.14 23.82 -15.69
N GLY A 359 26.66 22.91 -14.89
CA GLY A 359 27.19 23.22 -13.56
C GLY A 359 26.13 23.77 -12.61
N MET A 360 24.94 23.15 -12.56
CA MET A 360 23.92 23.50 -11.57
C MET A 360 24.23 22.83 -10.24
N ASP A 361 24.54 23.65 -9.24
CA ASP A 361 24.82 23.23 -7.87
C ASP A 361 23.63 23.60 -6.97
N VAL A 362 23.15 22.65 -6.19
CA VAL A 362 22.05 22.86 -5.22
C VAL A 362 22.53 22.43 -3.85
N ARG A 363 22.38 23.33 -2.87
CA ARG A 363 22.66 23.05 -1.46
C ARG A 363 21.43 23.30 -0.63
N ILE A 364 21.08 22.29 0.15
CA ILE A 364 19.93 22.29 1.05
C ILE A 364 20.44 22.03 2.46
N THR A 365 20.12 22.92 3.39
CA THR A 365 20.43 22.76 4.82
C THR A 365 19.13 22.76 5.62
N ALA A 366 18.84 21.63 6.26
CA ALA A 366 17.61 21.41 7.02
C ALA A 366 17.87 20.90 8.43
N THR A 367 16.94 21.23 9.32
CA THR A 367 16.99 21.05 10.77
C THR A 367 15.64 20.40 11.20
N LEU A 368 15.59 19.33 12.00
CA LEU A 368 14.39 18.68 12.59
C LEU A 368 14.31 18.89 14.08
N VAL A 369 13.24 19.53 14.52
CA VAL A 369 12.95 19.72 15.94
C VAL A 369 11.75 18.90 16.34
N ASN A 370 11.74 18.50 17.61
CA ASN A 370 10.54 18.00 18.26
C ASN A 370 9.58 19.17 18.45
N ASP A 371 8.35 18.99 18.00
CA ASP A 371 7.25 19.91 18.21
C ASP A 371 6.08 19.14 18.83
N ASN A 372 5.98 19.21 20.16
CA ASN A 372 4.93 18.57 20.96
C ASN A 372 4.74 17.06 20.65
N GLY A 373 5.84 16.31 20.53
CA GLY A 373 5.81 14.88 20.25
C GLY A 373 5.64 14.51 18.77
N SER A 374 5.66 15.50 17.86
CA SER A 374 5.82 15.32 16.41
C SER A 374 7.21 15.82 15.97
N LEU A 375 7.62 15.49 14.75
CA LEU A 375 8.81 16.08 14.12
C LEU A 375 8.43 17.25 13.22
N LYS A 376 9.26 18.28 13.19
CA LYS A 376 9.09 19.48 12.37
C LYS A 376 10.39 19.87 11.68
N ILE A 377 10.32 20.16 10.38
CA ILE A 377 11.45 20.69 9.61
C ILE A 377 11.52 22.21 9.74
N VAL A 378 12.72 22.68 10.07
CA VAL A 378 13.14 24.07 10.03
C VAL A 378 14.18 24.19 8.91
N SER A 379 13.79 24.82 7.81
CA SER A 379 14.71 25.17 6.72
C SER A 379 15.65 26.29 7.18
N ARG A 380 16.95 26.15 6.91
CA ARG A 380 17.96 27.19 7.24
C ARG A 380 18.37 27.95 6.00
N GLU A 381 19.00 27.24 5.07
CA GLU A 381 19.59 27.80 3.86
C GLU A 381 19.29 26.86 2.70
N ASN A 382 18.79 27.42 1.61
CA ASN A 382 18.64 26.73 0.33
C ASN A 382 19.30 27.61 -0.72
N ASP A 383 20.32 27.08 -1.36
CA ASP A 383 21.08 27.77 -2.38
C ASP A 383 21.05 26.95 -3.67
N CYS A 384 20.96 27.65 -4.79
CA CYS A 384 20.97 27.08 -6.13
C CYS A 384 21.75 28.04 -7.01
N THR A 385 22.85 27.56 -7.57
CA THR A 385 23.71 28.35 -8.46
C THR A 385 23.88 27.63 -9.77
N VAL A 386 23.85 28.38 -10.87
CA VAL A 386 24.12 27.85 -12.22
C VAL A 386 25.41 28.47 -12.75
N GLU A 387 26.39 27.64 -13.09
CA GLU A 387 27.67 28.10 -13.64
C GLU A 387 27.48 28.74 -15.02
N ASN A 388 26.84 28.03 -15.94
CA ASN A 388 26.62 28.53 -17.30
C ASN A 388 25.39 27.89 -17.96
N ILE A 389 24.91 28.51 -19.04
CA ILE A 389 23.92 27.93 -19.94
C ILE A 389 24.37 28.07 -21.39
N ASP A 390 24.03 27.09 -22.21
CA ASP A 390 24.22 27.13 -23.66
C ASP A 390 22.87 27.22 -24.36
N ILE A 391 22.68 28.25 -25.17
CA ILE A 391 21.42 28.54 -25.86
C ILE A 391 21.59 28.24 -27.35
N HIS A 392 20.80 27.30 -27.86
CA HIS A 392 20.71 27.00 -29.28
C HIS A 392 19.38 27.52 -29.82
N ILE A 393 19.45 28.45 -30.76
CA ILE A 393 18.28 29.11 -31.36
C ILE A 393 18.08 28.59 -32.77
N ASN A 394 16.88 28.12 -33.07
CA ASN A 394 16.48 27.74 -34.42
C ASN A 394 15.75 28.94 -35.06
N GLY A 395 16.28 29.46 -36.17
CA GLY A 395 15.71 30.65 -36.85
C GLY A 395 16.66 31.32 -37.83
N GLY A 396 16.16 32.19 -38.72
CA GLY A 396 16.90 32.71 -39.89
C GLY A 396 17.66 34.04 -39.72
N ALA A 397 17.71 34.63 -38.51
CA ALA A 397 18.29 35.95 -38.29
C ALA A 397 19.64 35.88 -37.55
N SER A 398 20.75 35.79 -38.29
CA SER A 398 22.09 35.58 -37.71
C SER A 398 22.61 36.69 -36.80
N TRP A 399 22.09 37.91 -36.92
CA TRP A 399 22.46 39.04 -36.06
C TRP A 399 21.80 38.97 -34.66
N LEU A 400 20.79 38.10 -34.49
CA LEU A 400 20.00 37.96 -33.25
C LEU A 400 20.73 37.12 -32.19
N TYR A 401 21.58 36.17 -32.59
CA TYR A 401 22.12 35.14 -31.69
C TYR A 401 22.94 35.71 -30.53
N GLN A 402 23.94 36.57 -30.81
CA GLN A 402 24.78 37.12 -29.73
C GLN A 402 24.00 38.09 -28.84
N GLY A 403 23.12 38.92 -29.44
CA GLY A 403 22.31 39.88 -28.70
C GLY A 403 21.28 39.23 -27.78
N VAL A 404 20.70 38.09 -28.17
CA VAL A 404 19.77 37.31 -27.35
C VAL A 404 20.52 36.55 -26.26
N VAL A 405 21.65 35.93 -26.58
CA VAL A 405 22.49 35.26 -25.56
C VAL A 405 22.91 36.26 -24.48
N ASP A 406 23.50 37.39 -24.86
CA ASP A 406 23.96 38.41 -23.90
C ASP A 406 22.79 39.02 -23.08
N ALA A 407 21.63 39.19 -23.71
CA ALA A 407 20.46 39.79 -23.07
C ALA A 407 19.73 38.83 -22.13
N PHE A 408 19.66 37.54 -22.45
CA PHE A 408 18.84 36.57 -21.73
C PHE A 408 19.60 35.64 -20.83
N GLN A 409 20.91 35.41 -21.05
CA GLN A 409 21.68 34.45 -20.27
C GLN A 409 21.54 34.64 -18.76
N LYS A 410 21.78 35.87 -18.28
CA LYS A 410 21.66 36.20 -16.85
C LYS A 410 20.24 36.06 -16.31
N MET A 411 19.23 36.40 -17.10
CA MET A 411 17.83 36.32 -16.66
C MET A 411 17.34 34.87 -16.63
N ILE A 412 17.75 34.05 -17.60
CA ILE A 412 17.45 32.63 -17.63
C ILE A 412 18.11 31.95 -16.44
N ILE A 413 19.42 32.19 -16.19
CA ILE A 413 20.13 31.70 -15.00
C ILE A 413 19.36 32.07 -13.73
N SER A 414 19.09 33.36 -13.52
CA SER A 414 18.38 33.83 -12.32
C SER A 414 16.97 33.24 -12.19
N THR A 415 16.26 33.02 -13.29
CA THR A 415 14.92 32.43 -13.30
C THR A 415 14.96 30.95 -12.94
N VAL A 416 15.95 30.20 -13.45
CA VAL A 416 16.19 28.79 -13.09
C VAL A 416 16.52 28.69 -11.60
N GLU A 417 17.53 29.44 -11.12
CA GLU A 417 17.96 29.45 -9.72
C GLU A 417 16.80 29.75 -8.76
N LYS A 418 16.03 30.80 -9.06
CA LYS A 418 14.88 31.20 -8.24
C LYS A 418 13.76 30.16 -8.27
N THR A 419 13.44 29.61 -9.44
CA THR A 419 12.33 28.66 -9.58
C THR A 419 12.64 27.33 -8.92
N VAL A 420 13.87 26.81 -9.11
CA VAL A 420 14.35 25.60 -8.43
C VAL A 420 14.35 25.81 -6.91
N SER A 421 14.92 26.91 -6.42
CA SER A 421 14.93 27.25 -4.98
C SER A 421 13.52 27.31 -4.39
N THR A 422 12.59 27.95 -5.10
CA THR A 422 11.18 28.04 -4.69
C THR A 422 10.54 26.65 -4.62
N LYS A 423 10.78 25.80 -5.62
CA LYS A 423 10.21 24.45 -5.66
C LYS A 423 10.77 23.54 -4.56
N ILE A 424 12.05 23.69 -4.23
CA ILE A 424 12.68 23.02 -3.10
C ILE A 424 11.97 23.40 -1.79
N VAL A 425 11.78 24.71 -1.54
CA VAL A 425 11.09 25.20 -0.33
C VAL A 425 9.64 24.69 -0.26
N GLU A 426 8.91 24.68 -1.38
CA GLU A 426 7.54 24.13 -1.43
C GLU A 426 7.52 22.64 -1.07
N ASN A 427 8.44 21.84 -1.63
CA ASN A 427 8.53 20.42 -1.34
C ASN A 427 8.96 20.16 0.12
N MET A 428 9.80 21.01 0.71
CA MET A 428 10.13 20.95 2.14
C MET A 428 8.94 21.25 3.05
N LYS A 429 8.04 22.17 2.67
CA LYS A 429 6.84 22.45 3.46
C LYS A 429 5.85 21.28 3.45
N LYS A 430 5.69 20.63 2.30
CA LYS A 430 4.88 19.40 2.17
C LYS A 430 5.41 18.29 3.08
N LEU A 431 6.73 18.25 3.20
CA LEU A 431 7.44 17.29 4.00
C LEU A 431 7.37 17.54 5.49
N ASP A 432 7.50 18.80 5.88
CA ASP A 432 7.23 19.26 7.23
C ASP A 432 5.80 18.87 7.65
N SER A 433 4.82 19.13 6.78
CA SER A 433 3.41 18.79 7.03
C SER A 433 3.21 17.29 7.23
N PHE A 434 3.90 16.46 6.44
CA PHE A 434 3.85 15.01 6.59
C PHE A 434 4.45 14.54 7.92
N LEU A 435 5.63 15.04 8.30
CA LEU A 435 6.28 14.69 9.57
C LEU A 435 5.40 15.05 10.77
N GLN A 436 4.72 16.19 10.69
CA GLN A 436 3.76 16.61 11.70
C GLN A 436 2.51 15.72 11.73
N SER A 437 2.13 15.14 10.59
CA SER A 437 0.98 14.23 10.45
C SER A 437 1.23 12.80 10.94
N LEU A 438 2.48 12.44 11.25
CA LEU A 438 2.81 11.10 11.75
C LEU A 438 1.98 10.78 13.00
N PRO A 439 1.42 9.56 13.08
CA PRO A 439 0.57 9.19 14.19
C PRO A 439 1.38 9.18 15.49
N LYS A 440 0.91 9.92 16.49
CA LYS A 440 1.48 9.93 17.86
C LYS A 440 1.16 8.67 18.65
N GLN A 441 0.24 7.86 18.16
CA GLN A 441 -0.10 6.57 18.74
C GLN A 441 -0.59 5.60 17.66
N ARG A 442 -0.39 4.30 17.88
CA ARG A 442 -0.89 3.25 16.98
C ARG A 442 -1.63 2.18 17.78
N ASN A 443 -2.87 1.92 17.41
CA ASN A 443 -3.65 0.83 18.02
C ASN A 443 -3.05 -0.52 17.62
N ILE A 444 -2.86 -1.39 18.61
CA ILE A 444 -2.48 -2.79 18.39
C ILE A 444 -3.75 -3.64 18.30
N ASP A 445 -4.66 -3.45 19.26
CA ASP A 445 -5.97 -4.10 19.29
C ASP A 445 -6.99 -3.30 20.12
N ASP A 446 -8.00 -3.97 20.66
CA ASP A 446 -9.04 -3.36 21.48
C ASP A 446 -8.61 -3.06 22.92
N SER A 447 -7.48 -3.61 23.37
CA SER A 447 -6.97 -3.41 24.73
C SER A 447 -5.81 -2.43 24.77
N ALA A 448 -4.95 -2.42 23.75
CA ALA A 448 -3.70 -1.69 23.78
C ALA A 448 -3.43 -0.83 22.53
N ALA A 449 -2.77 0.30 22.77
CA ALA A 449 -2.11 1.11 21.76
C ALA A 449 -0.63 1.28 22.13
N VAL A 450 0.19 1.74 21.19
CA VAL A 450 1.59 2.09 21.45
C VAL A 450 1.79 3.58 21.24
N ASN A 451 2.50 4.21 22.17
CA ASN A 451 2.88 5.61 22.11
C ASN A 451 4.04 5.82 21.13
N LEU A 452 3.79 6.56 20.06
CA LEU A 452 4.76 6.87 19.01
C LEU A 452 5.25 8.32 19.09
N THR A 453 4.95 9.05 20.17
CA THR A 453 5.44 10.43 20.33
C THR A 453 6.96 10.46 20.39
N PHE A 454 7.57 11.37 19.64
CA PHE A 454 8.99 11.68 19.76
C PHE A 454 9.28 12.31 21.12
N THR A 455 10.31 11.84 21.83
CA THR A 455 10.59 12.28 23.22
C THR A 455 11.63 13.38 23.32
N GLY A 456 12.28 13.72 22.21
CA GLY A 456 13.26 14.80 22.14
C GLY A 456 13.59 15.16 20.70
N ASN A 457 14.53 16.10 20.54
CA ASN A 457 15.08 16.42 19.24
C ASN A 457 15.97 15.26 18.76
N PRO A 458 15.98 14.94 17.46
CA PRO A 458 16.93 14.01 16.87
C PRO A 458 18.39 14.36 17.21
N VAL A 459 19.20 13.34 17.45
CA VAL A 459 20.64 13.46 17.75
C VAL A 459 21.44 13.17 16.48
N LEU A 460 22.46 13.99 16.20
CA LEU A 460 23.36 13.76 15.08
C LEU A 460 24.66 13.11 15.52
N GLY A 461 25.01 12.01 14.85
CA GLY A 461 26.36 11.48 14.85
C GLY A 461 27.13 11.88 13.58
N ASN A 462 28.33 11.34 13.44
CA ASN A 462 29.13 11.47 12.22
C ASN A 462 28.47 10.65 11.10
N SER A 463 27.80 11.33 10.18
CA SER A 463 26.98 10.72 9.12
C SER A 463 25.88 9.80 9.66
N SER A 464 25.24 10.15 10.77
CA SER A 464 24.10 9.39 11.30
C SER A 464 23.07 10.26 12.01
N VAL A 465 21.83 9.79 12.05
CA VAL A 465 20.71 10.44 12.74
C VAL A 465 20.06 9.45 13.68
N GLU A 466 19.89 9.82 14.95
CA GLU A 466 19.20 9.04 15.95
C GLU A 466 17.92 9.76 16.39
N VAL A 467 16.82 9.02 16.49
CA VAL A 467 15.53 9.54 16.91
C VAL A 467 14.93 8.66 17.99
N ASP A 468 14.50 9.27 19.09
CA ASP A 468 13.86 8.58 20.21
C ASP A 468 12.34 8.79 20.17
N ILE A 469 11.60 7.68 20.29
CA ILE A 469 10.15 7.69 20.53
C ILE A 469 9.83 7.04 21.87
N ASN A 470 8.70 7.41 22.45
CA ASN A 470 8.27 6.91 23.75
C ASN A 470 8.20 5.37 23.75
N GLY A 471 7.50 4.78 22.79
CA GLY A 471 7.48 3.34 22.54
C GLY A 471 6.69 2.50 23.54
N LEU A 472 6.22 3.05 24.66
CA LEU A 472 5.48 2.29 25.66
C LEU A 472 4.05 2.00 25.22
N PHE A 473 3.52 0.88 25.73
CA PHE A 473 2.13 0.52 25.54
C PHE A 473 1.23 1.39 26.43
N LEU A 474 0.09 1.81 25.87
CA LEU A 474 -0.95 2.60 26.52
C LEU A 474 -2.25 1.80 26.58
N PRO A 475 -3.00 1.88 27.69
CA PRO A 475 -4.35 1.34 27.73
C PRO A 475 -5.29 2.14 26.84
N LYS A 476 -6.20 1.47 26.15
CA LYS A 476 -7.22 2.13 25.34
C LYS A 476 -8.29 2.76 26.26
N GLY A 477 -8.45 4.08 26.22
CA GLY A 477 -9.58 4.78 26.87
C GLY A 477 -9.33 5.41 28.25
N ASN A 478 -8.09 5.42 28.77
CA ASN A 478 -7.72 6.19 29.98
C ASN A 478 -6.32 6.81 29.86
N ASP A 479 -6.14 8.04 30.38
CA ASP A 479 -4.85 8.77 30.47
C ASP A 479 -3.89 8.17 31.54
N VAL A 480 -3.84 6.85 31.69
CA VAL A 480 -2.85 6.22 32.57
C VAL A 480 -1.50 6.29 31.87
N LYS A 481 -0.65 7.20 32.35
CA LYS A 481 0.74 7.29 31.94
C LYS A 481 1.50 6.11 32.53
N VAL A 482 1.98 5.23 31.66
CA VAL A 482 3.01 4.26 32.03
C VAL A 482 4.33 5.03 32.08
N SER A 483 5.00 5.02 33.24
CA SER A 483 6.30 5.64 33.43
C SER A 483 7.38 4.57 33.49
N GLY A 484 8.31 4.62 32.54
CA GLY A 484 9.45 3.73 32.45
C GLY A 484 10.75 4.37 32.93
N SER A 485 11.72 3.54 33.32
CA SER A 485 13.10 3.98 33.60
C SER A 485 13.98 3.73 32.38
N ARG A 486 14.87 4.68 32.04
CA ARG A 486 15.75 4.59 30.87
C ARG A 486 16.95 3.69 31.14
N SER A 487 17.33 2.87 30.14
CA SER A 487 18.68 2.30 30.03
C SER A 487 19.44 3.01 28.91
N SER A 488 20.78 3.10 28.98
CA SER A 488 21.55 3.72 27.90
C SER A 488 21.54 2.81 26.67
N SER A 489 20.91 3.22 25.58
CA SER A 489 21.03 2.57 24.28
C SER A 489 22.47 2.67 23.78
N VAL A 490 23.12 1.52 23.57
CA VAL A 490 24.46 1.45 22.96
C VAL A 490 24.29 0.86 21.57
N PHE A 491 24.25 1.72 20.56
CA PHE A 491 24.34 1.30 19.16
C PHE A 491 25.78 0.83 18.87
N GLY A 492 26.07 -0.43 19.16
CA GLY A 492 27.39 -1.01 18.90
C GLY A 492 27.55 -1.41 17.43
N GLY A 493 28.41 -0.71 16.66
CA GLY A 493 29.14 -1.21 15.49
C GLY A 493 28.39 -1.87 14.31
N VAL A 494 27.06 -1.98 14.32
CA VAL A 494 26.32 -2.68 13.26
C VAL A 494 26.10 -1.74 12.07
N LYS A 495 26.62 -2.15 10.90
CA LYS A 495 26.57 -1.41 9.64
C LYS A 495 25.35 -1.84 8.80
N ARG A 496 24.17 -1.35 9.15
CA ARG A 496 22.94 -1.49 8.35
C ARG A 496 22.28 -0.12 8.22
N MET A 497 21.47 0.08 7.18
CA MET A 497 20.84 1.37 6.90
C MET A 497 20.08 1.94 8.10
N VAL A 498 19.36 1.07 8.81
CA VAL A 498 18.57 1.42 10.01
C VAL A 498 18.84 0.41 11.12
N THR A 499 18.99 0.90 12.35
CA THR A 499 18.99 0.07 13.57
C THR A 499 17.92 0.58 14.53
N ILE A 500 17.01 -0.29 14.93
CA ILE A 500 15.95 0.02 15.88
C ILE A 500 16.29 -0.64 17.20
N SER A 501 16.52 0.15 18.24
CA SER A 501 16.65 -0.31 19.62
C SER A 501 15.27 -0.36 20.27
N VAL A 502 14.91 -1.48 20.88
CA VAL A 502 13.68 -1.66 21.66
C VAL A 502 14.07 -2.09 23.07
N GLU A 503 13.80 -1.24 24.06
CA GLU A 503 14.15 -1.51 25.46
C GLU A 503 13.22 -2.55 26.10
N GLU A 504 13.73 -3.21 27.14
CA GLU A 504 12.99 -4.15 28.01
C GLU A 504 11.66 -3.56 28.52
N GLU A 505 11.65 -2.26 28.83
CA GLU A 505 10.48 -1.53 29.33
C GLU A 505 9.31 -1.50 28.32
N VAL A 506 9.59 -1.58 27.02
CA VAL A 506 8.54 -1.70 25.99
C VAL A 506 7.75 -3.00 26.20
N PHE A 507 8.42 -4.10 26.50
CA PHE A 507 7.78 -5.39 26.74
C PHE A 507 7.07 -5.41 28.10
N ASN A 508 7.69 -4.87 29.16
CA ASN A 508 7.07 -4.77 30.48
C ASN A 508 5.83 -3.87 30.49
N SER A 509 5.84 -2.77 29.73
CA SER A 509 4.64 -1.93 29.58
C SER A 509 3.51 -2.67 28.85
N ALA A 510 3.84 -3.48 27.83
CA ALA A 510 2.85 -4.30 27.14
C ALA A 510 2.20 -5.31 28.08
N THR A 511 2.99 -6.06 28.85
CA THR A 511 2.48 -7.05 29.79
C THR A 511 1.62 -6.42 30.89
N LEU A 512 2.00 -5.23 31.37
CA LEU A 512 1.19 -4.46 32.32
C LEU A 512 -0.15 -4.02 31.75
N VAL A 513 -0.18 -3.47 30.53
CA VAL A 513 -1.42 -2.97 29.91
C VAL A 513 -2.42 -4.11 29.67
N TYR A 514 -1.99 -5.23 29.10
CA TYR A 514 -2.87 -6.37 28.85
C TYR A 514 -3.34 -7.05 30.15
N PHE A 515 -2.50 -7.06 31.20
CA PHE A 515 -2.90 -7.56 32.52
C PHE A 515 -3.99 -6.67 33.13
N ASN A 516 -3.78 -5.35 33.13
CA ASN A 516 -4.75 -4.38 33.67
C ASN A 516 -6.06 -4.35 32.89
N ALA A 517 -6.02 -4.64 31.59
CA ALA A 517 -7.22 -4.82 30.76
C ALA A 517 -7.98 -6.12 31.06
N GLN A 518 -7.47 -6.99 31.95
CA GLN A 518 -8.07 -8.26 32.35
C GLN A 518 -8.27 -9.26 31.19
N VAL A 519 -7.51 -9.12 30.09
CA VAL A 519 -7.60 -10.00 28.91
C VAL A 519 -6.58 -11.15 28.91
N MET A 520 -5.69 -11.21 29.91
CA MET A 520 -4.73 -12.31 30.08
C MET A 520 -5.34 -13.55 30.76
N HIS A 521 -6.42 -14.07 30.18
CA HIS A 521 -7.06 -15.31 30.62
C HIS A 521 -7.43 -16.20 29.43
N LEU A 522 -7.51 -17.50 29.68
CA LEU A 522 -7.83 -18.54 28.71
C LEU A 522 -8.85 -19.48 29.33
N VAL A 523 -10.04 -19.52 28.75
CA VAL A 523 -11.14 -20.41 29.16
C VAL A 523 -11.32 -21.47 28.08
N ILE A 524 -11.26 -22.74 28.48
CA ILE A 524 -11.39 -23.90 27.59
C ILE A 524 -12.53 -24.77 28.11
N GLY A 525 -13.66 -24.74 27.42
CA GLY A 525 -14.81 -25.62 27.67
C GLY A 525 -15.06 -26.63 26.54
N GLU A 526 -14.25 -26.61 25.48
CA GLU A 526 -14.39 -27.45 24.29
C GLU A 526 -13.05 -28.05 23.87
N THR A 527 -13.09 -29.22 23.24
CA THR A 527 -11.93 -29.89 22.65
C THR A 527 -11.56 -29.28 21.30
N LYS A 528 -10.39 -29.64 20.75
CA LYS A 528 -9.95 -29.20 19.41
C LYS A 528 -10.93 -29.58 18.29
N ASN A 529 -11.79 -30.57 18.51
CA ASN A 529 -12.78 -31.02 17.52
C ASN A 529 -14.13 -30.30 17.65
N GLY A 530 -14.26 -29.35 18.59
CA GLY A 530 -15.51 -28.65 18.89
C GLY A 530 -16.48 -29.45 19.74
N SER A 531 -16.06 -30.58 20.32
CA SER A 531 -16.87 -31.30 21.30
C SER A 531 -16.73 -30.65 22.68
N ILE A 532 -17.78 -30.71 23.50
CA ILE A 532 -17.71 -30.24 24.89
C ILE A 532 -16.60 -30.99 25.62
N LEU A 533 -15.76 -30.26 26.35
CA LEU A 533 -14.68 -30.82 27.16
C LEU A 533 -15.27 -31.58 28.34
N SER A 534 -14.86 -32.84 28.50
CA SER A 534 -15.35 -33.73 29.56
C SER A 534 -14.21 -34.20 30.45
N THR A 535 -14.52 -34.54 31.70
CA THR A 535 -13.57 -35.19 32.61
C THR A 535 -13.02 -36.50 32.05
N SER A 536 -13.76 -37.16 31.14
CA SER A 536 -13.31 -38.36 30.43
C SER A 536 -12.10 -38.12 29.52
N ASP A 537 -11.99 -36.93 28.93
CA ASP A 537 -10.84 -36.51 28.11
C ASP A 537 -9.56 -36.37 28.95
N TRP A 538 -9.70 -36.24 30.27
CA TRP A 538 -8.61 -35.99 31.22
C TRP A 538 -8.19 -37.21 32.02
N LYS A 539 -8.69 -38.42 31.69
CA LYS A 539 -8.33 -39.68 32.36
C LYS A 539 -6.83 -39.93 32.48
N LEU A 540 -6.03 -39.44 31.53
CA LEU A 540 -4.57 -39.61 31.56
C LEU A 540 -3.84 -38.45 32.25
N ILE A 541 -4.44 -37.25 32.31
CA ILE A 541 -3.84 -36.05 32.91
C ILE A 541 -4.16 -36.00 34.40
N LEU A 542 -5.42 -36.22 34.75
CA LEU A 542 -5.93 -36.13 36.12
C LEU A 542 -6.94 -37.25 36.42
N PRO A 543 -6.54 -38.53 36.66
CA PRO A 543 -7.47 -39.64 36.84
C PRO A 543 -8.44 -39.44 38.01
N GLU A 544 -8.01 -38.80 39.11
CA GLU A 544 -8.88 -38.52 40.26
C GLU A 544 -10.05 -37.59 39.90
N LEU A 545 -9.89 -36.70 38.92
CA LEU A 545 -11.00 -35.87 38.42
C LEU A 545 -12.11 -36.73 37.83
N TYR A 546 -11.75 -37.72 37.01
CA TYR A 546 -12.71 -38.62 36.40
C TYR A 546 -13.36 -39.55 37.43
N LYS A 547 -12.61 -40.02 38.43
CA LYS A 547 -13.17 -40.90 39.48
C LYS A 547 -14.26 -40.21 40.29
N HIS A 548 -14.08 -38.94 40.63
CA HIS A 548 -15.06 -38.17 41.41
C HIS A 548 -16.21 -37.61 40.56
N TYR A 549 -15.95 -37.26 39.30
CA TYR A 549 -16.92 -36.62 38.41
C TYR A 549 -16.92 -37.30 37.03
N PRO A 550 -17.36 -38.57 36.91
CA PRO A 550 -17.27 -39.33 35.68
C PRO A 550 -18.16 -38.76 34.58
N ASP A 551 -17.56 -38.48 33.42
CA ASP A 551 -18.24 -38.01 32.20
C ASP A 551 -18.94 -36.63 32.34
N ASN A 552 -18.67 -35.90 33.44
CA ASN A 552 -19.13 -34.53 33.63
C ASN A 552 -18.48 -33.58 32.61
N LYS A 553 -19.20 -32.50 32.28
CA LYS A 553 -18.64 -31.38 31.52
C LYS A 553 -17.64 -30.64 32.40
N MET A 554 -16.55 -30.18 31.81
CA MET A 554 -15.54 -29.41 32.53
C MET A 554 -15.13 -28.16 31.77
N VAL A 555 -14.67 -27.17 32.53
CA VAL A 555 -14.07 -25.93 32.02
C VAL A 555 -12.72 -25.75 32.71
N LEU A 556 -11.69 -25.54 31.89
CA LEU A 556 -10.37 -25.15 32.36
C LEU A 556 -10.23 -23.64 32.22
N ASN A 557 -9.94 -22.96 33.32
CA ASN A 557 -9.66 -21.53 33.32
C ASN A 557 -8.21 -21.29 33.72
N MET A 558 -7.44 -20.66 32.85
CA MET A 558 -6.06 -20.28 33.09
C MET A 558 -5.94 -18.76 33.05
N SER A 559 -5.56 -18.16 34.16
CA SER A 559 -5.46 -16.70 34.30
C SER A 559 -4.11 -16.30 34.89
N VAL A 560 -3.51 -15.26 34.33
CA VAL A 560 -2.30 -14.67 34.88
C VAL A 560 -2.64 -13.89 36.15
N THR A 561 -1.85 -14.01 37.22
CA THR A 561 -2.13 -13.37 38.53
C THR A 561 -1.34 -12.09 38.79
N SER A 562 -0.32 -11.81 37.99
CA SER A 562 0.46 -10.56 38.01
C SER A 562 1.06 -10.30 36.62
N PRO A 563 1.37 -9.03 36.26
CA PRO A 563 1.99 -8.73 34.97
C PRO A 563 3.24 -9.59 34.74
N PRO A 564 3.34 -10.32 33.61
CA PRO A 564 4.55 -11.05 33.27
C PRO A 564 5.78 -10.14 33.25
N ALA A 565 6.83 -10.53 33.97
CA ALA A 565 8.08 -9.77 34.05
C ALA A 565 9.04 -10.23 32.96
N VAL A 566 9.38 -9.33 32.03
CA VAL A 566 10.31 -9.59 30.92
C VAL A 566 11.70 -9.09 31.30
N LYS A 567 12.72 -9.88 30.98
CA LYS A 567 14.12 -9.57 31.21
C LYS A 567 14.94 -9.87 29.96
N ILE A 568 15.72 -8.89 29.51
CA ILE A 568 16.54 -8.99 28.31
C ILE A 568 18.02 -8.94 28.70
N THR A 569 18.74 -9.98 28.28
CA THR A 569 20.18 -10.11 28.48
C THR A 569 20.86 -10.35 27.14
N GLU A 570 22.20 -10.31 27.11
CA GLU A 570 22.98 -10.62 25.90
C GLU A 570 22.74 -12.05 25.37
N ASN A 571 22.16 -12.94 26.19
CA ASN A 571 21.86 -14.32 25.83
C ASN A 571 20.45 -14.52 25.26
N GLY A 572 19.58 -13.50 25.31
CA GLY A 572 18.20 -13.59 24.85
C GLY A 572 17.20 -12.90 25.76
N ILE A 573 15.92 -13.20 25.51
CA ILE A 573 14.78 -12.66 26.23
C ILE A 573 14.20 -13.78 27.10
N ASP A 574 14.12 -13.54 28.41
CA ASP A 574 13.44 -14.40 29.36
C ASP A 574 12.20 -13.69 29.95
N ALA A 575 11.22 -14.45 30.39
CA ALA A 575 10.08 -13.92 31.13
C ALA A 575 9.63 -14.85 32.25
N THR A 576 9.11 -14.26 33.33
CA THR A 576 8.47 -15.00 34.42
C THR A 576 6.96 -14.73 34.41
N ILE A 577 6.16 -15.80 34.37
CA ILE A 577 4.69 -15.73 34.34
C ILE A 577 4.14 -16.40 35.58
N GLN A 578 3.33 -15.68 36.36
CA GLN A 578 2.55 -16.27 37.45
C GLN A 578 1.17 -16.65 36.91
N LEU A 579 0.89 -17.95 36.87
CA LEU A 579 -0.30 -18.53 36.28
C LEU A 579 -1.13 -19.24 37.35
N GLU A 580 -2.44 -19.02 37.34
CA GLU A 580 -3.39 -19.81 38.10
C GLU A 580 -4.26 -20.62 37.15
N ILE A 581 -4.39 -21.91 37.44
CA ILE A 581 -5.16 -22.87 36.65
C ILE A 581 -6.30 -23.37 37.55
N ALA A 582 -7.53 -23.03 37.21
CA ALA A 582 -8.74 -23.54 37.85
C ALA A 582 -9.40 -24.60 36.97
N ILE A 583 -9.78 -25.71 37.61
CA ILE A 583 -10.51 -26.81 36.98
C ILE A 583 -11.91 -26.81 37.58
N ASP A 584 -12.89 -26.52 36.75
CA ASP A 584 -14.29 -26.45 37.12
C ASP A 584 -15.07 -27.56 36.42
N VAL A 585 -16.01 -28.19 37.11
CA VAL A 585 -16.90 -29.22 36.55
C VAL A 585 -18.35 -28.78 36.68
N GLN A 586 -19.18 -29.18 35.74
CA GLN A 586 -20.63 -29.05 35.88
C GLN A 586 -21.18 -30.35 36.45
N ASP A 587 -21.65 -30.32 37.68
CA ASP A 587 -22.23 -31.46 38.37
C ASP A 587 -23.66 -31.15 38.82
N SER A 588 -24.60 -32.02 38.47
CA SER A 588 -26.04 -31.84 38.79
C SER A 588 -26.63 -30.46 38.42
N GLY A 589 -26.07 -29.81 37.40
CA GLY A 589 -26.50 -28.48 36.92
C GLY A 589 -25.73 -27.29 37.52
N GLU A 590 -24.96 -27.48 38.59
CA GLU A 590 -24.14 -26.45 39.23
C GLU A 590 -22.68 -26.49 38.73
N VAL A 591 -22.04 -25.32 38.68
CA VAL A 591 -20.60 -25.21 38.34
C VAL A 591 -19.79 -25.25 39.63
N LEU A 592 -18.97 -26.29 39.79
CA LEU A 592 -18.15 -26.52 40.95
C LEU A 592 -16.66 -26.39 40.60
N SER A 593 -15.96 -25.45 41.25
CA SER A 593 -14.50 -25.41 41.20
C SER A 593 -13.93 -26.52 42.07
N VAL A 594 -13.21 -27.47 41.46
CA VAL A 594 -12.78 -28.71 42.09
C VAL A 594 -11.27 -28.78 42.32
N ALA A 595 -10.48 -28.05 41.54
CA ALA A 595 -9.05 -27.94 41.78
C ALA A 595 -8.51 -26.58 41.32
N ARG A 596 -7.47 -26.09 42.00
CA ARG A 596 -6.78 -24.84 41.68
C ARG A 596 -5.29 -25.01 41.86
N ILE A 597 -4.55 -24.83 40.78
CA ILE A 597 -3.09 -24.96 40.73
C ILE A 597 -2.49 -23.57 40.56
N SER A 598 -1.52 -23.24 41.38
CA SER A 598 -0.67 -22.06 41.22
C SER A 598 0.62 -22.48 40.55
N SER A 599 1.04 -21.77 39.51
CA SER A 599 2.29 -22.06 38.83
C SER A 599 3.10 -20.80 38.55
N VAL A 600 4.42 -20.93 38.65
CA VAL A 600 5.39 -19.92 38.24
C VAL A 600 6.17 -20.51 37.08
N LEU A 601 6.05 -19.89 35.90
CA LEU A 601 6.68 -20.34 34.66
C LEU A 601 7.89 -19.46 34.37
N ASN A 602 9.03 -20.07 34.07
CA ASN A 602 10.18 -19.37 33.49
C ASN A 602 10.28 -19.78 32.02
N VAL A 603 10.13 -18.79 31.13
CA VAL A 603 10.06 -19.01 29.68
C VAL A 603 11.15 -18.22 28.98
N ALA A 604 11.73 -18.81 27.94
CA ALA A 604 12.51 -18.08 26.95
C ALA A 604 11.58 -17.59 25.85
N CYS A 605 11.79 -16.38 25.36
CA CYS A 605 11.11 -15.83 24.19
C CYS A 605 12.07 -15.87 22.99
N SER A 606 11.57 -16.38 21.87
CA SER A 606 12.22 -16.28 20.58
C SER A 606 11.50 -15.25 19.72
N GLU A 607 12.23 -14.33 19.14
CA GLU A 607 11.69 -13.28 18.29
C GLU A 607 12.00 -13.49 16.80
N GLU A 608 11.08 -13.07 15.96
CA GLU A 608 11.20 -13.14 14.50
C GLU A 608 10.55 -11.91 13.89
N ILE A 609 11.09 -11.42 12.78
CA ILE A 609 10.45 -10.34 12.04
C ILE A 609 9.63 -10.89 10.87
N THR A 610 8.32 -10.68 10.93
CA THR A 610 7.39 -11.08 9.87
C THR A 610 6.65 -9.85 9.34
N LYS A 611 6.79 -9.54 8.04
CA LYS A 611 6.08 -8.42 7.37
C LYS A 611 6.15 -7.09 8.15
N ASN A 612 7.35 -6.68 8.55
CA ASN A 612 7.63 -5.49 9.38
C ASN A 612 7.17 -5.53 10.84
N ASN A 613 6.65 -6.66 11.32
CA ASN A 613 6.28 -6.84 12.72
C ASN A 613 7.32 -7.66 13.47
N LEU A 614 7.66 -7.21 14.68
CA LEU A 614 8.34 -8.02 15.69
C LEU A 614 7.34 -9.02 16.27
N THR A 615 7.47 -10.27 15.83
CA THR A 615 6.69 -11.41 16.31
C THR A 615 7.50 -12.19 17.33
N GLY A 616 6.83 -13.01 18.14
CA GLY A 616 7.53 -13.87 19.08
C GLY A 616 6.83 -15.18 19.37
N SER A 617 7.54 -16.07 20.04
CA SER A 617 7.01 -17.29 20.65
C SER A 617 7.73 -17.61 21.95
N LEU A 618 7.01 -18.19 22.89
CA LEU A 618 7.52 -18.69 24.15
C LEU A 618 7.92 -20.15 24.03
N ARG A 619 9.04 -20.47 24.69
CA ARG A 619 9.48 -21.82 25.02
C ARG A 619 9.60 -21.93 26.53
N LEU A 620 8.99 -22.96 27.10
CA LEU A 620 9.12 -23.24 28.53
C LEU A 620 10.55 -23.73 28.84
N ASN A 621 11.23 -23.07 29.78
CA ASN A 621 12.52 -23.53 30.29
C ASN A 621 12.31 -24.42 31.51
N ASP A 622 11.62 -23.88 32.51
CA ASP A 622 11.20 -24.61 33.71
C ASP A 622 9.92 -23.99 34.29
N PHE A 623 9.33 -24.70 35.25
CA PHE A 623 8.22 -24.17 36.04
C PHE A 623 8.17 -24.84 37.41
N ASN A 624 7.43 -24.22 38.31
CA ASN A 624 7.01 -24.83 39.57
C ASN A 624 5.50 -24.74 39.68
N ALA A 625 4.83 -25.84 40.04
CA ALA A 625 3.39 -25.92 40.26
C ALA A 625 3.04 -26.43 41.66
N THR A 626 2.09 -25.78 42.32
CA THR A 626 1.59 -26.15 43.65
C THR A 626 0.06 -26.18 43.65
N MET A 627 -0.52 -27.15 44.35
CA MET A 627 -1.97 -27.22 44.52
C MET A 627 -2.39 -26.20 45.60
N LYS A 628 -3.17 -25.18 45.24
CA LYS A 628 -3.78 -24.23 46.18
C LYS A 628 -5.05 -24.79 46.81
N MET A 629 -5.85 -25.49 46.01
CA MET A 629 -7.14 -26.05 46.44
C MET A 629 -7.43 -27.33 45.67
N SER A 630 -7.97 -28.34 46.37
CA SER A 630 -8.47 -29.56 45.75
C SER A 630 -9.66 -30.10 46.56
N LYS A 631 -10.75 -30.44 45.87
CA LYS A 631 -11.90 -31.19 46.40
C LYS A 631 -11.89 -32.66 45.96
N ILE A 632 -10.86 -33.08 45.23
CA ILE A 632 -10.70 -34.42 44.64
C ILE A 632 -9.51 -35.16 45.28
N GLY A 633 -9.22 -34.84 46.54
CA GLY A 633 -8.15 -35.46 47.33
C GLY A 633 -6.84 -34.67 47.37
N GLU A 634 -5.89 -35.20 48.14
CA GLU A 634 -4.52 -34.67 48.24
C GLU A 634 -3.62 -35.25 47.14
N PHE A 635 -2.79 -34.40 46.54
CA PHE A 635 -1.88 -34.80 45.47
C PHE A 635 -0.44 -34.62 45.88
N GLN A 636 0.39 -35.61 45.55
CA GLN A 636 1.84 -35.47 45.67
C GLN A 636 2.36 -34.40 44.70
N SER A 637 3.37 -33.65 45.13
CA SER A 637 3.95 -32.55 44.32
C SER A 637 4.35 -33.00 42.91
N ASN A 638 5.05 -34.13 42.77
CA ASN A 638 5.50 -34.65 41.48
C ASN A 638 4.36 -34.87 40.48
N TYR A 639 3.19 -35.29 40.99
CA TYR A 639 2.03 -35.51 40.17
C TYR A 639 1.40 -34.19 39.69
N VAL A 640 1.33 -33.18 40.57
CA VAL A 640 0.88 -31.82 40.20
C VAL A 640 1.80 -31.22 39.13
N GLN A 641 3.11 -31.40 39.26
CA GLN A 641 4.08 -30.97 38.24
C GLN A 641 3.82 -31.67 36.89
N ALA A 642 3.71 -33.00 36.88
CA ALA A 642 3.49 -33.78 35.66
C ALA A 642 2.16 -33.42 34.96
N ALA A 643 1.08 -33.26 35.72
CA ALA A 643 -0.21 -32.83 35.17
C ALA A 643 -0.11 -31.41 34.59
N THR A 644 0.54 -30.48 35.31
CA THR A 644 0.69 -29.09 34.87
C THR A 644 1.54 -28.98 33.60
N SER A 645 2.65 -29.71 33.49
CA SER A 645 3.47 -29.75 32.25
C SER A 645 2.63 -30.12 31.03
N ARG A 646 1.80 -31.16 31.13
CA ARG A 646 0.91 -31.57 30.02
C ARG A 646 -0.10 -30.49 29.64
N ILE A 647 -0.68 -29.80 30.61
CA ILE A 647 -1.60 -28.67 30.37
C ILE A 647 -0.87 -27.53 29.66
N LEU A 648 0.33 -27.19 30.13
CA LEU A 648 1.12 -26.11 29.57
C LEU A 648 1.52 -26.39 28.12
N GLU A 649 2.02 -27.59 27.83
CA GLU A 649 2.48 -28.02 26.51
C GLU A 649 1.32 -28.16 25.51
N ALA A 650 0.20 -28.74 25.92
CA ALA A 650 -0.89 -29.05 25.00
C ALA A 650 -1.80 -27.85 24.71
N LEU A 651 -1.95 -26.93 25.68
CA LEU A 651 -2.98 -25.89 25.67
C LEU A 651 -2.41 -24.48 25.82
N PHE A 652 -1.64 -24.21 26.88
CA PHE A 652 -1.19 -22.85 27.20
C PHE A 652 -0.19 -22.30 26.17
N LEU A 653 0.94 -22.98 25.95
CA LEU A 653 2.00 -22.51 25.05
C LEU A 653 1.49 -22.34 23.61
N PRO A 654 0.74 -23.28 23.00
CA PRO A 654 0.19 -23.09 21.66
C PRO A 654 -0.75 -21.88 21.54
N TYR A 655 -1.60 -21.65 22.54
CA TYR A 655 -2.51 -20.51 22.55
C TYR A 655 -1.74 -19.18 22.62
N VAL A 656 -0.82 -19.06 23.57
CA VAL A 656 -0.02 -17.83 23.75
C VAL A 656 0.85 -17.56 22.52
N ASN A 657 1.49 -18.59 21.95
CA ASN A 657 2.31 -18.45 20.74
C ASN A 657 1.48 -18.01 19.52
N THR A 658 0.22 -18.42 19.43
CA THR A 658 -0.70 -17.93 18.39
C THR A 658 -1.00 -16.44 18.56
N ARG A 659 -1.11 -15.94 19.80
CA ARG A 659 -1.30 -14.51 20.08
C ARG A 659 -0.04 -13.70 19.80
N LEU A 660 1.14 -14.17 20.24
CA LEU A 660 2.42 -13.49 20.04
C LEU A 660 2.85 -13.42 18.56
N ARG A 661 2.42 -14.38 17.73
CA ARG A 661 2.63 -14.34 16.27
C ARG A 661 1.93 -13.19 15.56
N ARG A 662 0.93 -12.54 16.17
CA ARG A 662 0.34 -11.29 15.62
C ARG A 662 1.39 -10.18 15.56
N GLY A 663 2.28 -10.16 16.56
CA GLY A 663 3.42 -9.28 16.65
C GLY A 663 3.09 -7.83 16.96
N PHE A 664 4.17 -7.08 17.17
CA PHE A 664 4.19 -5.64 17.36
C PHE A 664 4.80 -4.99 16.10
N PRO A 665 4.11 -4.04 15.45
CA PRO A 665 4.64 -3.38 14.27
C PRO A 665 5.83 -2.48 14.64
N LEU A 666 6.98 -2.70 14.00
CA LEU A 666 8.10 -1.79 14.15
C LEU A 666 7.72 -0.40 13.62
N PRO A 667 8.37 0.69 14.11
CA PRO A 667 8.12 2.07 13.67
C PRO A 667 8.71 2.32 12.28
N ILE A 668 8.34 1.47 11.33
CA ILE A 668 8.74 1.49 9.93
C ILE A 668 7.50 1.83 9.14
N PRO A 669 7.55 2.85 8.28
CA PRO A 669 6.38 3.21 7.53
C PRO A 669 5.94 2.13 6.53
N GLY A 670 4.64 2.06 6.26
CA GLY A 670 4.02 0.96 5.50
C GLY A 670 4.45 0.84 4.03
N ASP A 671 5.03 1.88 3.44
CA ASP A 671 5.49 1.88 2.04
C ASP A 671 6.84 1.18 1.85
N PHE A 672 7.49 0.77 2.94
CA PHE A 672 8.81 0.14 2.92
C PHE A 672 8.77 -1.30 3.38
N THR A 673 9.74 -2.05 2.88
CA THR A 673 10.04 -3.39 3.36
C THR A 673 11.40 -3.38 4.01
N ILE A 674 11.52 -4.10 5.12
CA ILE A 674 12.82 -4.37 5.73
C ILE A 674 13.46 -5.62 5.16
N ASN A 675 14.74 -5.53 4.88
CA ASN A 675 15.55 -6.58 4.27
C ASN A 675 16.83 -6.82 5.09
N ASN A 676 17.44 -7.99 4.93
CA ASN A 676 18.72 -8.34 5.59
C ASN A 676 18.71 -8.13 7.11
N ILE A 677 17.60 -8.50 7.73
CA ILE A 677 17.34 -8.28 9.14
C ILE A 677 18.31 -9.09 10.00
N LYS A 678 18.89 -8.45 11.01
CA LYS A 678 19.67 -9.08 12.06
C LYS A 678 19.20 -8.55 13.41
N ILE A 679 18.85 -9.45 14.31
CA ILE A 679 18.50 -9.11 15.69
C ILE A 679 19.73 -9.38 16.58
N VAL A 680 20.04 -8.44 17.47
CA VAL A 680 21.15 -8.53 18.42
C VAL A 680 20.62 -8.20 19.81
N TYR A 681 20.88 -9.07 20.77
CA TYR A 681 20.52 -8.82 22.16
C TYR A 681 21.60 -7.97 22.84
N VAL A 682 21.15 -6.97 23.59
CA VAL A 682 21.99 -6.15 24.46
C VAL A 682 21.38 -6.14 25.85
N ARG A 683 22.15 -5.69 26.85
CA ARG A 683 21.62 -5.57 28.20
C ARG A 683 20.39 -4.66 28.22
N SER A 684 19.26 -5.20 28.67
CA SER A 684 17.97 -4.49 28.77
C SER A 684 17.38 -4.01 27.43
N GLY A 685 17.70 -4.66 26.31
CA GLY A 685 17.07 -4.32 25.03
C GLY A 685 17.47 -5.23 23.85
N ILE A 686 16.78 -5.05 22.73
CA ILE A 686 17.12 -5.68 21.45
C ILE A 686 17.43 -4.62 20.40
N LEU A 687 18.38 -4.93 19.52
CA LEU A 687 18.69 -4.14 18.34
C LEU A 687 18.22 -4.89 17.10
N VAL A 688 17.32 -4.28 16.33
CA VAL A 688 16.88 -4.76 15.02
C VAL A 688 17.62 -3.97 13.95
N CYS A 689 18.64 -4.58 13.35
CA CYS A 689 19.46 -3.97 12.30
C CYS A 689 18.95 -4.43 10.92
N THR A 690 18.69 -3.50 10.02
CA THR A 690 18.03 -3.79 8.75
C THR A 690 18.42 -2.83 7.63
N ASP A 691 18.37 -3.34 6.40
CA ASP A 691 18.37 -2.50 5.21
C ASP A 691 16.93 -2.16 4.81
N ILE A 692 16.74 -1.03 4.12
CA ILE A 692 15.43 -0.56 3.68
C ILE A 692 15.29 -0.82 2.17
N GLY A 693 14.20 -1.47 1.79
CA GLY A 693 13.80 -1.68 0.39
C GLY A 693 12.53 -0.90 0.04
N THR A 694 12.42 -0.46 -1.21
CA THR A 694 11.16 0.11 -1.73
C THR A 694 10.22 -1.01 -2.12
N SER A 695 8.94 -0.91 -1.72
CA SER A 695 7.92 -1.81 -2.22
C SER A 695 7.74 -1.59 -3.72
N THR A 696 8.26 -2.51 -4.54
CA THR A 696 7.91 -2.57 -5.95
C THR A 696 6.52 -3.20 -6.00
N ASN A 697 5.49 -2.36 -6.19
CA ASN A 697 4.19 -2.88 -6.64
C ASN A 697 4.43 -3.51 -8.01
N HIS A 698 4.41 -4.83 -8.07
CA HIS A 698 4.22 -5.59 -9.30
C HIS A 698 2.78 -5.47 -9.79
#